data_AF-A0AAV1ERN8-F1
#
_entry.id   AF-A0AAV1ERN8-F1
#
_cell.length_a   1.000
_cell.length_b   1.000
_cell.length_c   1.000
_cell.angle_alpha   90.00
_cell.angle_beta   90.00
_cell.angle_gamma   90.00
#
_symmetry.space_group_name_H-M   'P 1'
#
loop_
_entity.id
_entity.type
_entity.pdbx_description
1 polymer ?
#
loop_
_entity_poly.entity_id
_entity_poly.type
_entity_poly.pdbx_seq_one_letter_code
_entity_poly.pdbx_strand_id
1 'polypeptide(L)'
;MASKALNKANTSQEIFFEVELPKTAFITNFSMEIEGQVYVGVVKEKEKAKKQYEKAVSSGQTAGLVKASGRKMETFSVSVNIAGKSSVTFILTYEELLKRNLGSYELLTRVKPKQPVQEFKIVADIFEPQGLAFVEATASFLTNDLLSLVEKTVTEKKAHISFSPTMAQQRKCLGCEGTIIDGDFIIKYDVKRDNNLGQIQIVNGYFVHFFAPPDLPRVPKNVAFVIDRSSSMSGRKIEQTREALVAILKDLHEEDHFALILFDTGIQTWRDSLTKASKGNVSKATAYIKKLRERGSTNINDAVLRAVNMLKEERKNKNLPERSADMIILLTDGMPNSGESNLQKIQQNVRSAIGGQMSLFSLGFGNDVDYSFLDVMSRQNKGLARRIFEGSDATLQLQGFYEEVSSPLLLDVNLRYPENAVELLTKNSYSQLFNGSEIVVTGRVTDNDLDNFLVEVFAKGPEEDFSAQGKASVVDFDVIYTDQDYIFGDFSERLWAYLTIQQLLENSDIGTQQEKDNATAKALDMALQYSFVTPLTSMVVTKPDTEDGPEGPLIADKLTEDQRQKAERGRGSVFLGRPSKTRAHHIVPQSALSRGSSSSRARPRTFKVQSDVDGDPHFMIELPDRKDALCFNINDKPGTIFNLVRDPKQGFVVNGQIIGKKTVAPDVNANTYFGRFGIIHQNLEVRLEVSTQDISVSHNGKQVTLLWSDTASIKETDMDLRLTKNTSLFVMLRHSVKFMVIRHTKVWKRRHSQQDYLGFYTLDSHHLSASVHGLLGQFYHGIEFEVTNMSHKELWDESATMYVKGHTLNVTRHWQKDFSRDLKNGESIPCWFVDRDGAGLIDGKASDYVVPGLF
;
A
#
# COMPACT_ATOMS: atom_id res chain seq x y z
N MET A 1 5.57 -22.43 -0.50
CA MET A 1 6.92 -21.93 -0.83
C MET A 1 7.90 -22.32 0.27
N ALA A 2 9.08 -22.84 -0.09
CA ALA A 2 10.13 -23.18 0.87
C ALA A 2 11.46 -22.52 0.47
N SER A 3 12.21 -22.01 1.45
CA SER A 3 13.52 -21.38 1.22
C SER A 3 14.49 -21.76 2.33
N LYS A 4 15.69 -22.24 1.97
CA LYS A 4 16.75 -22.57 2.92
C LYS A 4 17.93 -21.62 2.75
N ALA A 5 18.34 -20.99 3.83
CA ALA A 5 19.47 -20.07 3.86
C ALA A 5 20.56 -20.60 4.80
N LEU A 6 21.82 -20.51 4.37
CA LEU A 6 23.00 -20.92 5.14
C LEU A 6 23.85 -19.70 5.47
N ASN A 7 24.09 -19.44 6.75
CA ASN A 7 25.05 -18.44 7.19
C ASN A 7 26.46 -19.02 7.13
N LYS A 8 27.24 -18.61 6.12
CA LYS A 8 28.64 -19.06 5.94
C LYS A 8 29.64 -18.36 6.86
N ALA A 9 29.25 -17.26 7.51
CA ALA A 9 30.12 -16.52 8.41
C ALA A 9 30.33 -17.26 9.74
N ASN A 10 31.43 -16.96 10.41
CA ASN A 10 31.70 -17.46 11.78
C ASN A 10 30.92 -16.68 12.85
N THR A 11 30.18 -15.64 12.47
CA THR A 11 29.41 -14.75 13.34
C THR A 11 27.92 -14.88 13.01
N SER A 12 27.06 -14.54 13.97
CA SER A 12 25.61 -14.50 13.71
C SER A 12 25.27 -13.47 12.63
N GLN A 13 24.27 -13.77 11.80
CA GLN A 13 23.78 -12.88 10.76
C GLN A 13 22.25 -12.84 10.77
N GLU A 14 21.70 -11.65 10.50
CA GLU A 14 20.28 -11.49 10.27
C GLU A 14 19.94 -11.91 8.84
N ILE A 15 19.00 -12.85 8.72
CA ILE A 15 18.50 -13.39 7.46
C ILE A 15 17.06 -12.93 7.28
N PHE A 16 16.75 -12.49 6.06
CA PHE A 16 15.43 -12.03 5.66
C PHE A 16 14.77 -13.05 4.74
N PHE A 17 13.55 -13.43 5.07
CA PHE A 17 12.64 -14.12 4.17
C PHE A 17 11.58 -13.13 3.71
N GLU A 18 11.53 -12.85 2.41
CA GLU A 18 10.64 -11.86 1.81
C GLU A 18 10.02 -12.43 0.55
N VAL A 19 8.68 -12.43 0.48
CA VAL A 19 7.93 -12.95 -0.66
C VAL A 19 6.73 -12.06 -0.94
N GLU A 20 6.35 -11.96 -2.21
CA GLU A 20 5.15 -11.23 -2.65
C GLU A 20 4.04 -12.24 -2.98
N LEU A 21 2.87 -12.05 -2.36
CA LEU A 21 1.70 -12.92 -2.51
C LEU A 21 0.51 -12.14 -3.08
N PRO A 22 -0.40 -12.77 -3.84
CA PRO A 22 -1.64 -12.12 -4.26
C PRO A 22 -2.46 -11.61 -3.07
N LYS A 23 -3.07 -10.43 -3.18
CA LYS A 23 -4.03 -9.90 -2.18
C LYS A 23 -5.25 -10.80 -1.98
N THR A 24 -5.54 -11.65 -2.96
CA THR A 24 -6.60 -12.65 -2.91
C THR A 24 -6.20 -13.87 -2.09
N ALA A 25 -4.91 -14.09 -1.83
CA ALA A 25 -4.44 -15.25 -1.09
C ALA A 25 -4.54 -15.01 0.43
N PHE A 26 -4.93 -16.05 1.15
CA PHE A 26 -4.79 -16.09 2.61
C PHE A 26 -3.59 -16.96 2.98
N ILE A 27 -2.71 -16.41 3.82
CA ILE A 27 -1.65 -17.22 4.43
C ILE A 27 -2.30 -18.17 5.43
N THR A 28 -1.95 -19.45 5.35
CA THR A 28 -2.52 -20.51 6.20
C THR A 28 -1.52 -21.08 7.18
N ASN A 29 -0.25 -21.13 6.78
CA ASN A 29 0.81 -21.64 7.64
C ASN A 29 2.12 -20.95 7.31
N PHE A 30 2.89 -20.62 8.34
CA PHE A 30 4.28 -20.25 8.21
C PHE A 30 5.07 -20.97 9.30
N SER A 31 6.16 -21.61 8.93
CA SER A 31 7.09 -22.20 9.88
C SER A 31 8.52 -21.87 9.52
N MET A 32 9.36 -21.81 10.56
CA MET A 32 10.80 -21.71 10.41
C MET A 32 11.46 -22.88 11.13
N GLU A 33 12.43 -23.52 10.49
CA GLU A 33 13.21 -24.60 11.05
C GLU A 33 14.66 -24.15 11.21
N ILE A 34 15.19 -24.22 12.43
CA ILE A 34 16.56 -23.82 12.76
C ILE A 34 17.19 -24.99 13.49
N GLU A 35 18.21 -25.60 12.89
CA GLU A 35 18.95 -26.76 13.43
C GLU A 35 18.04 -27.90 13.93
N GLY A 36 16.97 -28.20 13.19
CA GLY A 36 16.03 -29.28 13.50
C GLY A 36 14.89 -28.89 14.47
N GLN A 37 14.89 -27.68 15.02
CA GLN A 37 13.76 -27.14 15.79
C GLN A 37 12.79 -26.38 14.88
N VAL A 38 11.52 -26.78 14.90
CA VAL A 38 10.46 -26.16 14.09
C VAL A 38 9.65 -25.18 14.94
N TYR A 39 9.57 -23.94 14.48
CA TYR A 39 8.76 -22.88 15.05
C TYR A 39 7.59 -22.59 14.12
N VAL A 40 6.37 -22.87 14.58
CA VAL A 40 5.14 -22.70 13.79
C VAL A 40 4.46 -21.39 14.17
N GLY A 41 4.03 -20.64 13.15
CA GLY A 41 3.26 -19.42 13.32
C GLY A 41 1.83 -19.70 13.75
N VAL A 42 1.33 -18.90 14.68
CA VAL A 42 -0.03 -19.00 15.19
C VAL A 42 -0.82 -17.80 14.70
N VAL A 43 -1.97 -18.06 14.07
CA VAL A 43 -2.92 -17.03 13.68
C VAL A 43 -3.69 -16.56 14.91
N LYS A 44 -3.70 -15.25 15.13
CA LYS A 44 -4.42 -14.60 16.23
C LYS A 44 -5.20 -13.42 15.69
N GLU A 45 -6.12 -12.91 16.51
CA GLU A 45 -6.74 -11.62 16.27
C GLU A 45 -5.67 -10.53 16.11
N LYS A 46 -5.85 -9.65 15.13
CA LYS A 46 -4.83 -8.70 14.68
C LYS A 46 -4.22 -7.85 15.81
N GLU A 47 -5.05 -7.33 16.70
CA GLU A 47 -4.58 -6.52 17.84
C GLU A 47 -3.79 -7.37 18.87
N LYS A 48 -4.20 -8.61 19.12
CA LYS A 48 -3.48 -9.53 20.02
C LYS A 48 -2.14 -9.95 19.41
N ALA A 49 -2.13 -10.26 18.12
CA ALA A 49 -0.93 -10.58 17.36
C ALA A 49 0.08 -9.42 17.41
N LYS A 50 -0.39 -8.19 17.15
CA LYS A 50 0.44 -6.99 17.20
C LYS A 50 1.09 -6.78 18.57
N LYS A 51 0.31 -6.88 19.66
CA LYS A 51 0.86 -6.77 21.03
C LYS A 51 1.91 -7.84 21.33
N GLN A 52 1.69 -9.08 20.88
CA GLN A 52 2.67 -10.16 21.06
C GLN A 52 3.94 -9.92 20.23
N TYR A 53 3.81 -9.45 18.99
CA TYR A 53 4.94 -9.07 18.14
C TYR A 53 5.77 -7.94 18.80
N GLU A 54 5.12 -6.86 19.25
CA GLU A 54 5.79 -5.74 19.92
C GLU A 54 6.51 -6.19 21.20
N LYS A 55 5.92 -7.12 21.97
CA LYS A 55 6.57 -7.74 23.13
C LYS A 55 7.78 -8.61 22.73
N ALA A 56 7.66 -9.41 21.68
CA ALA A 56 8.74 -10.27 21.19
C ALA A 56 9.92 -9.42 20.67
N VAL A 57 9.65 -8.41 19.84
CA VAL A 57 10.69 -7.51 19.31
C VAL A 57 11.37 -6.71 20.43
N SER A 58 10.61 -6.16 21.38
CA SER A 58 11.19 -5.40 22.50
C SER A 58 12.00 -6.28 23.47
N SER A 59 11.76 -7.59 23.50
CA SER A 59 12.56 -8.57 24.24
C SER A 59 13.70 -9.20 23.42
N GLY A 60 13.97 -8.70 22.21
CA GLY A 60 15.06 -9.20 21.35
C GLY A 60 14.76 -10.55 20.67
N GLN A 61 13.52 -11.02 20.72
CA GLN A 61 13.09 -12.26 20.08
C GLN A 61 12.81 -12.08 18.59
N THR A 62 12.91 -13.17 17.85
CA THR A 62 12.55 -13.22 16.42
C THR A 62 11.03 -13.10 16.26
N ALA A 63 10.57 -12.23 15.37
CA ALA A 63 9.16 -12.04 15.07
C ALA A 63 8.94 -11.66 13.59
N GLY A 64 7.83 -12.10 13.01
CA GLY A 64 7.45 -11.85 11.61
C GLY A 64 6.24 -10.93 11.48
N LEU A 65 6.17 -10.12 10.41
CA LEU A 65 5.04 -9.22 10.16
C LEU A 65 4.73 -9.12 8.66
N VAL A 66 3.44 -9.22 8.31
CA VAL A 66 2.94 -9.03 6.93
C VAL A 66 2.76 -7.54 6.62
N LYS A 67 3.25 -7.06 5.48
CA LYS A 67 3.12 -5.66 5.01
C LYS A 67 2.64 -5.62 3.56
N ALA A 68 1.70 -4.76 3.20
CA ALA A 68 1.26 -4.64 1.80
C ALA A 68 2.39 -4.16 0.86
N SER A 69 2.43 -4.65 -0.39
CA SER A 69 3.40 -4.26 -1.42
C SER A 69 2.83 -4.36 -2.84
N GLY A 70 2.70 -3.21 -3.51
CA GLY A 70 2.26 -3.16 -4.92
C GLY A 70 0.73 -3.21 -5.16
N ARG A 71 0.34 -3.32 -6.45
CA ARG A 71 -1.06 -3.21 -6.90
C ARG A 71 -1.89 -4.45 -6.52
N LYS A 72 -1.48 -5.63 -7.00
CA LYS A 72 -2.15 -6.94 -6.80
C LYS A 72 -1.55 -7.78 -5.67
N MET A 73 -0.40 -7.39 -5.14
CA MET A 73 0.38 -8.21 -4.21
C MET A 73 0.45 -7.63 -2.79
N GLU A 74 0.89 -8.45 -1.84
CA GLU A 74 1.29 -8.11 -0.48
C GLU A 74 2.66 -8.72 -0.19
N THR A 75 3.53 -8.02 0.53
CA THR A 75 4.83 -8.55 0.93
C THR A 75 4.74 -9.19 2.32
N PHE A 76 4.98 -10.48 2.36
CA PHE A 76 5.28 -11.17 3.59
C PHE A 76 6.77 -11.04 3.88
N SER A 77 7.15 -10.54 5.07
CA SER A 77 8.55 -10.41 5.47
C SER A 77 8.79 -10.86 6.91
N VAL A 78 9.83 -11.67 7.09
CA VAL A 78 10.31 -12.13 8.39
C VAL A 78 11.83 -11.99 8.43
N SER A 79 12.37 -11.51 9.54
CA SER A 79 13.80 -11.53 9.78
C SER A 79 14.14 -12.33 11.03
N VAL A 80 15.21 -13.12 10.96
CA VAL A 80 15.71 -13.97 12.04
C VAL A 80 17.21 -13.87 12.13
N ASN A 81 17.74 -13.80 13.34
CA ASN A 81 19.19 -13.80 13.58
C ASN A 81 19.65 -15.25 13.81
N ILE A 82 20.48 -15.77 12.90
CA ILE A 82 20.98 -17.13 12.99
C ILE A 82 22.47 -17.16 13.33
N ALA A 83 22.90 -18.16 14.10
CA ALA A 83 24.29 -18.32 14.49
C ALA A 83 25.22 -18.56 13.28
N GLY A 84 26.52 -18.37 13.50
CA GLY A 84 27.55 -18.61 12.48
C GLY A 84 27.60 -20.09 12.10
N LYS A 85 27.73 -20.37 10.80
CA LYS A 85 27.73 -21.73 10.22
C LYS A 85 26.42 -22.51 10.37
N SER A 86 25.33 -21.85 10.79
CA SER A 86 24.01 -22.45 10.92
C SER A 86 23.14 -22.19 9.69
N SER A 87 22.03 -22.92 9.56
CA SER A 87 21.05 -22.72 8.50
C SER A 87 19.63 -22.57 9.06
N VAL A 88 18.80 -21.85 8.33
CA VAL A 88 17.36 -21.73 8.58
C VAL A 88 16.57 -22.14 7.33
N THR A 89 15.49 -22.88 7.52
CA THR A 89 14.50 -23.17 6.48
C THR A 89 13.22 -22.42 6.80
N PHE A 90 12.69 -21.67 5.84
CA PHE A 90 11.39 -21.01 5.91
C PHE A 90 10.40 -21.75 5.04
N ILE A 91 9.21 -22.02 5.56
CA ILE A 91 8.12 -22.67 4.84
C ILE A 91 6.88 -21.79 4.98
N LEU A 92 6.37 -21.27 3.87
CA LEU A 92 5.15 -20.47 3.80
C LEU A 92 4.12 -21.17 2.93
N THR A 93 2.91 -21.31 3.46
CA THR A 93 1.76 -21.87 2.76
C THR A 93 0.67 -20.81 2.69
N TYR A 94 0.11 -20.63 1.50
CA TYR A 94 -1.00 -19.74 1.24
C TYR A 94 -1.98 -20.43 0.30
N GLU A 95 -3.24 -20.02 0.38
CA GLU A 95 -4.34 -20.57 -0.41
C GLU A 95 -5.11 -19.42 -1.05
N GLU A 96 -5.55 -19.62 -2.30
CA GLU A 96 -6.43 -18.70 -3.00
C GLU A 96 -7.44 -19.43 -3.87
N LEU A 97 -8.62 -18.83 -4.03
CA LEU A 97 -9.57 -19.24 -5.07
C LEU A 97 -9.23 -18.48 -6.35
N LEU A 98 -8.73 -19.21 -7.37
CA LEU A 98 -8.49 -18.62 -8.68
C LEU A 98 -9.81 -18.18 -9.30
N LYS A 99 -9.89 -16.90 -9.68
CA LYS A 99 -11.07 -16.33 -10.33
C LYS A 99 -10.89 -16.37 -11.84
N ARG A 100 -11.85 -16.96 -12.54
CA ARG A 100 -11.89 -16.94 -14.01
C ARG A 100 -12.24 -15.55 -14.50
N ASN A 101 -11.34 -14.95 -15.27
CA ASN A 101 -11.55 -13.65 -15.91
C ASN A 101 -11.14 -13.75 -17.37
N LEU A 102 -11.90 -13.10 -18.25
CA LEU A 102 -11.64 -13.06 -19.69
C LEU A 102 -11.35 -14.45 -20.30
N GLY A 103 -12.06 -15.46 -19.81
CA GLY A 103 -12.01 -16.83 -20.33
C GLY A 103 -10.85 -17.67 -19.81
N SER A 104 -10.23 -17.31 -18.68
CA SER A 104 -9.08 -18.04 -18.16
C SER A 104 -8.85 -17.82 -16.66
N TYR A 105 -8.20 -18.79 -16.03
CA TYR A 105 -7.58 -18.65 -14.72
C TYR A 105 -6.12 -18.23 -14.88
N GLU A 106 -5.64 -17.37 -13.98
CA GLU A 106 -4.26 -16.88 -13.95
C GLU A 106 -3.67 -17.12 -12.57
N LEU A 107 -2.66 -18.00 -12.48
CA LEU A 107 -1.84 -18.18 -11.29
C LEU A 107 -0.54 -17.38 -11.47
N LEU A 108 -0.39 -16.31 -10.69
CA LEU A 108 0.76 -15.42 -10.74
C LEU A 108 1.65 -15.63 -9.51
N THR A 109 2.91 -15.98 -9.74
CA THR A 109 3.94 -16.05 -8.69
C THR A 109 5.06 -15.06 -9.00
N ARG A 110 5.25 -14.04 -8.15
CA ARG A 110 6.42 -13.15 -8.24
C ARG A 110 7.64 -13.83 -7.63
N VAL A 111 8.73 -13.86 -8.39
CA VAL A 111 9.97 -14.55 -8.04
C VAL A 111 11.12 -13.54 -8.02
N LYS A 112 11.72 -13.35 -6.83
CA LYS A 112 12.82 -12.41 -6.62
C LYS A 112 13.81 -12.85 -5.53
N PRO A 113 14.64 -13.87 -5.77
CA PRO A 113 15.56 -14.40 -4.76
C PRO A 113 16.75 -13.47 -4.40
N LYS A 114 16.90 -12.30 -5.05
CA LYS A 114 17.99 -11.30 -4.89
C LYS A 114 19.42 -11.79 -5.22
N GLN A 115 19.68 -13.09 -5.09
CA GLN A 115 20.93 -13.78 -5.42
C GLN A 115 20.64 -15.11 -6.14
N PRO A 116 21.61 -15.69 -6.88
CA PRO A 116 21.50 -17.04 -7.43
C PRO A 116 21.27 -18.09 -6.34
N VAL A 117 20.35 -19.02 -6.59
CA VAL A 117 19.94 -20.08 -5.66
C VAL A 117 20.47 -21.42 -6.16
N GLN A 118 21.11 -22.18 -5.26
CA GLN A 118 21.75 -23.46 -5.61
C GLN A 118 20.76 -24.46 -6.21
N GLU A 119 19.59 -24.61 -5.58
CA GLU A 119 18.50 -25.48 -6.02
C GLU A 119 17.24 -24.63 -6.17
N PHE A 120 17.12 -23.95 -7.31
CA PHE A 120 15.91 -23.20 -7.63
C PHE A 120 14.91 -24.11 -8.35
N LYS A 121 13.67 -24.14 -7.86
CA LYS A 121 12.60 -24.92 -8.48
C LYS A 121 11.24 -24.25 -8.31
N ILE A 122 10.49 -24.16 -9.42
CA ILE A 122 9.06 -23.91 -9.42
C ILE A 122 8.39 -25.19 -9.93
N VAL A 123 7.38 -25.68 -9.20
CA VAL A 123 6.52 -26.78 -9.62
C VAL A 123 5.08 -26.34 -9.48
N ALA A 124 4.28 -26.58 -10.50
CA ALA A 124 2.84 -26.44 -10.44
C ALA A 124 2.17 -27.71 -10.97
N ASP A 125 1.30 -28.28 -10.14
CA ASP A 125 0.46 -29.41 -10.45
C ASP A 125 -0.99 -28.92 -10.51
N ILE A 126 -1.63 -29.05 -11.66
CA ILE A 126 -3.01 -28.65 -11.91
C ILE A 126 -3.84 -29.90 -12.12
N PHE A 127 -4.97 -30.00 -11.44
CA PHE A 127 -5.95 -31.06 -11.63
C PHE A 127 -7.35 -30.49 -11.79
N GLU A 128 -8.02 -30.84 -12.88
CA GLU A 128 -9.34 -30.36 -13.24
C GLU A 128 -10.24 -31.54 -13.65
N PRO A 129 -11.26 -31.92 -12.85
CA PRO A 129 -12.09 -33.10 -13.10
C PRO A 129 -12.81 -33.07 -14.47
N GLN A 130 -13.17 -31.88 -14.92
CA GLN A 130 -13.83 -31.59 -16.19
C GLN A 130 -12.88 -31.60 -17.40
N GLY A 131 -11.56 -31.64 -17.15
CA GLY A 131 -10.52 -31.61 -18.16
C GLY A 131 -10.02 -30.21 -18.49
N LEU A 132 -8.77 -30.13 -18.94
CA LEU A 132 -8.08 -28.90 -19.30
C LEU A 132 -8.35 -28.57 -20.78
N ALA A 133 -8.76 -27.34 -21.06
CA ALA A 133 -8.92 -26.83 -22.42
C ALA A 133 -7.58 -26.38 -22.99
N PHE A 134 -6.80 -25.63 -22.20
CA PHE A 134 -5.43 -25.24 -22.53
C PHE A 134 -4.64 -24.95 -21.25
N VAL A 135 -3.31 -25.02 -21.33
CA VAL A 135 -2.39 -24.62 -20.26
C VAL A 135 -1.15 -23.96 -20.87
N GLU A 136 -0.83 -22.77 -20.40
CA GLU A 136 0.30 -21.95 -20.81
C GLU A 136 1.09 -21.50 -19.59
N ALA A 137 2.42 -21.49 -19.71
CA ALA A 137 3.32 -20.98 -18.68
C ALA A 137 4.24 -19.95 -19.32
N THR A 138 4.30 -18.77 -18.74
CA THR A 138 5.13 -17.65 -19.22
C THR A 138 5.84 -17.01 -18.03
N ALA A 139 6.98 -16.38 -18.26
CA ALA A 139 7.59 -15.55 -17.23
C ALA A 139 8.27 -14.32 -17.84
N SER A 140 8.19 -13.19 -17.13
CA SER A 140 8.71 -11.90 -17.61
C SER A 140 10.24 -11.86 -17.73
N PHE A 141 10.92 -12.77 -17.03
CA PHE A 141 12.38 -12.90 -17.00
C PHE A 141 12.90 -14.04 -17.89
N LEU A 142 12.04 -14.78 -18.60
CA LEU A 142 12.47 -15.84 -19.50
C LEU A 142 13.10 -15.23 -20.75
N THR A 143 14.41 -15.40 -20.88
CA THR A 143 15.13 -15.21 -22.15
C THR A 143 14.93 -16.43 -23.05
N ASN A 144 15.26 -16.32 -24.34
CA ASN A 144 15.18 -17.45 -25.28
C ASN A 144 15.91 -18.71 -24.77
N ASP A 145 17.02 -18.52 -24.05
CA ASP A 145 17.81 -19.62 -23.48
C ASP A 145 17.11 -20.30 -22.30
N LEU A 146 16.37 -19.54 -21.48
CA LEU A 146 15.63 -20.07 -20.34
C LEU A 146 14.27 -20.68 -20.70
N LEU A 147 13.67 -20.28 -21.83
CA LEU A 147 12.38 -20.81 -22.27
C LEU A 147 12.40 -22.34 -22.40
N SER A 148 13.53 -22.90 -22.85
CA SER A 148 13.72 -24.34 -23.00
C SER A 148 13.71 -25.14 -21.68
N LEU A 149 13.84 -24.46 -20.53
CA LEU A 149 13.88 -25.07 -19.20
C LEU A 149 12.49 -25.19 -18.56
N VAL A 150 11.46 -24.64 -19.19
CA VAL A 150 10.07 -24.81 -18.73
C VAL A 150 9.57 -26.15 -19.27
N GLU A 151 9.61 -27.17 -18.43
CA GLU A 151 9.05 -28.47 -18.76
C GLU A 151 7.55 -28.47 -18.48
N LYS A 152 6.76 -28.94 -19.45
CA LYS A 152 5.31 -28.99 -19.34
C LYS A 152 4.78 -30.32 -19.87
N THR A 153 4.13 -31.10 -19.01
CA THR A 153 3.40 -32.29 -19.41
C THR A 153 1.91 -32.09 -19.13
N VAL A 154 1.08 -32.17 -20.16
CA VAL A 154 -0.37 -31.99 -20.06
C VAL A 154 -1.06 -33.28 -20.51
N THR A 155 -1.92 -33.79 -19.65
CA THR A 155 -2.89 -34.85 -19.94
C THR A 155 -4.29 -34.26 -19.97
N GLU A 156 -5.33 -35.07 -20.18
CA GLU A 156 -6.70 -34.55 -20.23
C GLU A 156 -7.11 -33.78 -18.97
N LYS A 157 -6.76 -34.28 -17.78
CA LYS A 157 -7.20 -33.70 -16.49
C LYS A 157 -6.08 -33.16 -15.63
N LYS A 158 -4.82 -33.50 -15.92
CA LYS A 158 -3.65 -33.13 -15.13
C LYS A 158 -2.65 -32.35 -15.98
N ALA A 159 -2.07 -31.30 -15.42
CA ALA A 159 -0.89 -30.65 -15.97
C ALA A 159 0.20 -30.54 -14.90
N HIS A 160 1.43 -30.86 -15.28
CA HIS A 160 2.63 -30.66 -14.47
C HIS A 160 3.55 -29.69 -15.20
N ILE A 161 3.93 -28.62 -14.51
CA ILE A 161 4.83 -27.58 -15.01
C ILE A 161 6.00 -27.51 -14.06
N SER A 162 7.22 -27.60 -14.59
CA SER A 162 8.44 -27.49 -13.80
C SER A 162 9.41 -26.49 -14.44
N PHE A 163 10.11 -25.73 -13.59
CA PHE A 163 11.17 -24.82 -14.00
C PHE A 163 12.30 -24.89 -12.98
N SER A 164 13.46 -25.38 -13.41
CA SER A 164 14.62 -25.67 -12.55
C SER A 164 15.96 -25.23 -13.17
N PRO A 165 16.22 -23.91 -13.27
CA PRO A 165 17.47 -23.38 -13.78
C PRO A 165 18.64 -23.64 -12.82
N THR A 166 19.78 -24.03 -13.40
CA THR A 166 21.05 -24.14 -12.68
C THR A 166 21.58 -22.77 -12.24
N MET A 167 22.47 -22.75 -11.25
CA MET A 167 23.19 -21.54 -10.82
C MET A 167 23.84 -20.76 -11.98
N ALA A 168 24.37 -21.46 -12.99
CA ALA A 168 24.99 -20.82 -14.14
C ALA A 168 23.97 -20.09 -15.02
N GLN A 169 22.81 -20.72 -15.24
CA GLN A 169 21.70 -20.14 -16.01
C GLN A 169 21.04 -18.97 -15.28
N GLN A 170 21.09 -18.93 -13.94
CA GLN A 170 20.55 -17.82 -13.16
C GLN A 170 21.41 -16.56 -13.19
N ARG A 171 22.72 -16.67 -13.47
CA ARG A 171 23.64 -15.53 -13.37
C ARG A 171 23.40 -14.51 -14.48
N LYS A 172 23.35 -13.22 -14.11
CA LYS A 172 23.20 -12.11 -15.06
C LYS A 172 24.42 -11.87 -15.94
N CYS A 173 25.59 -12.21 -15.43
CA CYS A 173 26.89 -12.00 -16.07
C CYS A 173 27.91 -12.99 -15.51
N LEU A 174 28.95 -13.28 -16.30
CA LEU A 174 30.11 -14.04 -15.85
C LEU A 174 30.81 -13.28 -14.70
N GLY A 175 30.77 -13.87 -13.49
CA GLY A 175 31.48 -13.36 -12.31
C GLY A 175 30.72 -12.38 -11.43
N CYS A 176 29.46 -12.04 -11.74
CA CYS A 176 28.65 -11.16 -10.89
C CYS A 176 27.73 -11.93 -9.95
N GLU A 177 27.37 -11.30 -8.82
CA GLU A 177 26.49 -11.88 -7.80
C GLU A 177 24.98 -11.73 -8.12
N GLY A 178 24.63 -11.03 -9.21
CA GLY A 178 23.25 -10.78 -9.59
C GLY A 178 22.58 -11.96 -10.32
N THR A 179 21.28 -12.13 -10.08
CA THR A 179 20.42 -13.11 -10.75
C THR A 179 19.56 -12.46 -11.84
N ILE A 180 19.26 -13.20 -12.92
CA ILE A 180 18.27 -12.81 -13.94
C ILE A 180 16.84 -13.16 -13.52
N ILE A 181 16.67 -14.03 -12.53
CA ILE A 181 15.36 -14.35 -11.97
C ILE A 181 14.91 -13.18 -11.12
N ASP A 182 14.23 -12.24 -11.75
CA ASP A 182 13.53 -11.12 -11.12
C ASP A 182 12.30 -10.82 -11.97
N GLY A 183 11.17 -11.40 -11.61
CA GLY A 183 9.95 -11.08 -12.31
C GLY A 183 8.76 -11.99 -11.98
N ASP A 184 7.79 -12.05 -12.90
CA ASP A 184 6.53 -12.79 -12.72
C ASP A 184 6.63 -14.13 -13.44
N PHE A 185 6.21 -15.21 -12.80
CA PHE A 185 5.93 -16.49 -13.41
C PHE A 185 4.41 -16.69 -13.41
N ILE A 186 3.84 -16.76 -14.61
CA ILE A 186 2.40 -16.73 -14.85
C ILE A 186 1.99 -18.03 -15.52
N ILE A 187 1.10 -18.78 -14.87
CA ILE A 187 0.44 -19.94 -15.46
C ILE A 187 -0.99 -19.56 -15.78
N LYS A 188 -1.36 -19.68 -17.07
CA LYS A 188 -2.69 -19.39 -17.57
C LYS A 188 -3.32 -20.68 -18.08
N TYR A 189 -4.53 -20.99 -17.63
CA TYR A 189 -5.26 -22.16 -18.11
C TYR A 189 -6.76 -21.91 -18.13
N ASP A 190 -7.51 -22.77 -18.82
CA ASP A 190 -8.95 -22.88 -18.67
C ASP A 190 -9.35 -24.35 -18.80
N VAL A 191 -10.60 -24.61 -18.47
CA VAL A 191 -11.17 -25.95 -18.36
C VAL A 191 -12.17 -26.19 -19.50
N LYS A 192 -12.41 -27.45 -19.85
CA LYS A 192 -13.46 -27.81 -20.81
C LYS A 192 -14.83 -27.51 -20.22
N ARG A 193 -15.74 -26.96 -21.02
CA ARG A 193 -17.07 -26.51 -20.59
C ARG A 193 -18.11 -26.98 -21.58
N ASP A 194 -18.70 -28.13 -21.28
CA ASP A 194 -19.68 -28.77 -22.17
C ASP A 194 -21.08 -28.85 -21.54
N ASN A 195 -21.23 -28.37 -20.28
CA ASN A 195 -22.46 -28.51 -19.50
C ASN A 195 -23.09 -27.15 -19.16
N ASN A 196 -24.35 -26.98 -19.55
CA ASN A 196 -25.15 -25.79 -19.25
C ASN A 196 -25.45 -25.62 -17.76
N LEU A 197 -25.49 -26.70 -16.98
CA LEU A 197 -25.66 -26.62 -15.53
C LEU A 197 -24.39 -26.15 -14.83
N GLY A 198 -23.23 -26.15 -15.50
CA GLY A 198 -21.93 -26.00 -14.85
C GLY A 198 -21.46 -27.31 -14.20
N GLN A 199 -20.40 -27.20 -13.40
CA GLN A 199 -19.75 -28.32 -12.74
C GLN A 199 -20.04 -28.28 -11.24
N ILE A 200 -20.63 -29.35 -10.70
CA ILE A 200 -20.89 -29.50 -9.27
C ILE A 200 -20.01 -30.64 -8.77
N GLN A 201 -19.18 -30.35 -7.78
CA GLN A 201 -18.26 -31.30 -7.13
C GLN A 201 -18.64 -31.42 -5.67
N ILE A 202 -18.74 -32.63 -5.15
CA ILE A 202 -19.01 -32.91 -3.73
C ILE A 202 -17.83 -33.72 -3.18
N VAL A 203 -17.21 -33.22 -2.12
CA VAL A 203 -16.04 -33.82 -1.46
C VAL A 203 -16.15 -33.57 0.04
N ASN A 204 -16.00 -34.61 0.87
CA ASN A 204 -16.03 -34.55 2.34
C ASN A 204 -17.24 -33.82 2.95
N GLY A 205 -18.43 -33.99 2.35
CA GLY A 205 -19.65 -33.34 2.83
C GLY A 205 -19.75 -31.84 2.52
N TYR A 206 -18.86 -31.30 1.68
CA TYR A 206 -18.95 -29.96 1.12
C TYR A 206 -19.11 -30.03 -0.40
N PHE A 207 -19.83 -29.08 -0.98
CA PHE A 207 -19.93 -28.96 -2.43
C PHE A 207 -19.38 -27.64 -2.94
N VAL A 208 -18.90 -27.68 -4.18
CA VAL A 208 -18.48 -26.52 -4.97
C VAL A 208 -19.18 -26.59 -6.33
N HIS A 209 -19.90 -25.54 -6.69
CA HIS A 209 -20.62 -25.40 -7.94
C HIS A 209 -20.00 -24.26 -8.76
N PHE A 210 -19.32 -24.63 -9.85
CA PHE A 210 -18.74 -23.73 -10.84
C PHE A 210 -19.72 -23.55 -12.00
N PHE A 211 -20.33 -22.38 -12.12
CA PHE A 211 -21.33 -22.06 -13.13
C PHE A 211 -20.80 -21.05 -14.16
N ALA A 212 -20.47 -21.56 -15.35
CA ALA A 212 -20.14 -20.78 -16.54
C ALA A 212 -20.54 -21.59 -17.79
N PRO A 213 -21.83 -21.58 -18.18
CA PRO A 213 -22.33 -22.31 -19.34
C PRO A 213 -21.65 -21.86 -20.65
N PRO A 214 -21.36 -22.80 -21.58
CA PRO A 214 -20.77 -22.48 -22.87
C PRO A 214 -21.78 -21.82 -23.83
N ASP A 215 -21.25 -21.17 -24.87
CA ASP A 215 -21.99 -20.76 -26.08
C ASP A 215 -23.28 -19.94 -25.87
N LEU A 216 -23.38 -19.18 -24.78
CA LEU A 216 -24.53 -18.32 -24.55
C LEU A 216 -24.54 -17.07 -25.44
N PRO A 217 -25.71 -16.69 -26.00
CA PRO A 217 -25.85 -15.44 -26.71
C PRO A 217 -25.71 -14.25 -25.76
N ARG A 218 -25.15 -13.17 -26.28
CA ARG A 218 -24.95 -11.93 -25.52
C ARG A 218 -26.28 -11.23 -25.23
N VAL A 219 -26.43 -10.71 -24.01
CA VAL A 219 -27.52 -9.81 -23.63
C VAL A 219 -27.15 -8.36 -24.01
N PRO A 220 -28.01 -7.64 -24.76
CA PRO A 220 -27.79 -6.22 -25.04
C PRO A 220 -27.68 -5.38 -23.76
N LYS A 221 -26.90 -4.30 -23.79
CA LYS A 221 -26.73 -3.42 -22.62
C LYS A 221 -27.04 -1.96 -22.92
N ASN A 222 -27.55 -1.28 -21.90
CA ASN A 222 -27.75 0.17 -21.88
C ASN A 222 -26.77 0.77 -20.87
N VAL A 223 -25.75 1.48 -21.36
CA VAL A 223 -24.62 1.94 -20.54
C VAL A 223 -24.52 3.45 -20.46
N ALA A 224 -24.55 4.00 -19.26
CA ALA A 224 -24.26 5.42 -19.02
C ALA A 224 -22.81 5.58 -18.53
N PHE A 225 -21.97 6.19 -19.34
CA PHE A 225 -20.61 6.56 -18.96
C PHE A 225 -20.62 7.92 -18.27
N VAL A 226 -20.33 7.92 -16.96
CA VAL A 226 -20.31 9.10 -16.10
C VAL A 226 -18.86 9.47 -15.83
N ILE A 227 -18.36 10.48 -16.52
CA ILE A 227 -16.93 10.76 -16.63
C ILE A 227 -16.60 12.09 -15.96
N ASP A 228 -15.74 12.02 -14.96
CA ASP A 228 -15.19 13.18 -14.29
C ASP A 228 -14.27 13.93 -15.24
N ARG A 229 -14.46 15.25 -15.31
CA ARG A 229 -13.58 16.17 -16.02
C ARG A 229 -13.16 17.33 -15.14
N SER A 230 -13.18 17.16 -13.83
CA SER A 230 -12.69 18.13 -12.86
C SER A 230 -11.23 18.50 -13.14
N SER A 231 -10.80 19.62 -12.55
CA SER A 231 -9.46 20.16 -12.83
C SER A 231 -8.32 19.22 -12.39
N SER A 232 -8.57 18.28 -11.47
CA SER A 232 -7.60 17.25 -11.06
C SER A 232 -7.25 16.27 -12.17
N MET A 233 -8.17 16.04 -13.11
CA MET A 233 -7.97 15.16 -14.27
C MET A 233 -6.93 15.70 -15.28
N SER A 234 -6.41 16.90 -15.09
CA SER A 234 -5.44 17.54 -16.00
C SER A 234 -4.24 16.67 -16.35
N GLY A 235 -3.70 16.86 -17.55
CA GLY A 235 -2.52 16.13 -18.04
C GLY A 235 -2.86 14.71 -18.51
N ARG A 236 -2.05 13.73 -18.08
CA ARG A 236 -2.16 12.34 -18.59
C ARG A 236 -3.48 11.67 -18.27
N LYS A 237 -4.11 11.97 -17.12
CA LYS A 237 -5.37 11.33 -16.69
C LYS A 237 -6.49 11.55 -17.69
N ILE A 238 -6.73 12.81 -18.10
CA ILE A 238 -7.75 13.13 -19.10
C ILE A 238 -7.37 12.64 -20.50
N GLU A 239 -6.09 12.62 -20.87
CA GLU A 239 -5.61 12.06 -22.14
C GLU A 239 -5.89 10.56 -22.24
N GLN A 240 -5.49 9.80 -21.23
CA GLN A 240 -5.70 8.35 -21.14
C GLN A 240 -7.19 7.99 -21.03
N THR A 241 -7.97 8.81 -20.32
CA THR A 241 -9.43 8.69 -20.27
C THR A 241 -10.05 8.85 -21.66
N ARG A 242 -9.62 9.86 -22.45
CA ARG A 242 -10.10 10.03 -23.82
C ARG A 242 -9.73 8.83 -24.69
N GLU A 243 -8.50 8.35 -24.62
CA GLU A 243 -8.04 7.19 -25.40
C GLU A 243 -8.85 5.93 -25.06
N ALA A 244 -9.03 5.63 -23.78
CA ALA A 244 -9.80 4.48 -23.31
C ALA A 244 -11.26 4.57 -23.75
N LEU A 245 -11.92 5.71 -23.55
CA LEU A 245 -13.31 5.90 -23.97
C LEU A 245 -13.49 5.77 -25.48
N VAL A 246 -12.53 6.23 -26.29
CA VAL A 246 -12.59 6.05 -27.74
C VAL A 246 -12.47 4.58 -28.14
N ALA A 247 -11.68 3.77 -27.43
CA ALA A 247 -11.62 2.33 -27.65
C ALA A 247 -12.93 1.64 -27.22
N ILE A 248 -13.38 1.92 -25.99
CA ILE A 248 -14.62 1.38 -25.42
C ILE A 248 -15.84 1.66 -26.30
N LEU A 249 -15.96 2.88 -26.83
CA LEU A 249 -17.08 3.25 -27.72
C LEU A 249 -17.07 2.47 -29.04
N LYS A 250 -15.90 2.06 -29.53
CA LYS A 250 -15.78 1.26 -30.77
C LYS A 250 -16.14 -0.21 -30.53
N ASP A 251 -15.97 -0.69 -29.31
CA ASP A 251 -16.33 -2.04 -28.88
C ASP A 251 -17.81 -2.20 -28.49
N LEU A 252 -18.60 -1.11 -28.51
CA LEU A 252 -20.05 -1.22 -28.34
C LEU A 252 -20.69 -1.96 -29.51
N HIS A 253 -21.56 -2.91 -29.22
CA HIS A 253 -22.34 -3.63 -30.23
C HIS A 253 -23.51 -2.77 -30.71
N GLU A 254 -23.96 -2.95 -31.95
CA GLU A 254 -25.01 -2.10 -32.55
C GLU A 254 -26.36 -2.17 -31.83
N GLU A 255 -26.63 -3.23 -31.07
CA GLU A 255 -27.83 -3.41 -30.25
C GLU A 255 -27.78 -2.64 -28.91
N ASP A 256 -26.58 -2.22 -28.50
CA ASP A 256 -26.38 -1.47 -27.27
C ASP A 256 -26.88 -0.03 -27.39
N HIS A 257 -27.26 0.52 -26.25
CA HIS A 257 -27.57 1.94 -26.11
C HIS A 257 -26.58 2.56 -25.12
N PHE A 258 -26.17 3.80 -25.38
CA PHE A 258 -25.23 4.47 -24.50
C PHE A 258 -25.57 5.94 -24.27
N ALA A 259 -25.12 6.45 -23.13
CA ALA A 259 -25.10 7.87 -22.79
C ALA A 259 -23.70 8.29 -22.36
N LEU A 260 -23.33 9.53 -22.68
CA LEU A 260 -22.10 10.16 -22.22
C LEU A 260 -22.48 11.34 -21.34
N ILE A 261 -22.10 11.25 -20.06
CA ILE A 261 -22.40 12.23 -19.03
C ILE A 261 -21.05 12.70 -18.48
N LEU A 262 -20.70 13.94 -18.77
CA LEU A 262 -19.50 14.59 -18.24
C LEU A 262 -19.89 15.39 -17.02
N PHE A 263 -19.11 15.30 -15.94
CA PHE A 263 -19.40 16.07 -14.75
C PHE A 263 -18.17 16.78 -14.19
N ASP A 264 -18.43 17.94 -13.61
CA ASP A 264 -17.49 18.76 -12.87
C ASP A 264 -18.22 19.44 -11.69
N THR A 265 -18.23 20.77 -11.62
CA THR A 265 -19.19 21.56 -10.84
C THR A 265 -20.61 21.37 -11.37
N GLY A 266 -20.78 21.27 -12.69
CA GLY A 266 -22.05 21.02 -13.37
C GLY A 266 -22.05 19.68 -14.12
N ILE A 267 -23.21 19.35 -14.70
CA ILE A 267 -23.39 18.13 -15.50
C ILE A 267 -23.63 18.54 -16.94
N GLN A 268 -22.89 17.91 -17.86
CA GLN A 268 -23.09 18.07 -19.29
C GLN A 268 -23.29 16.71 -19.96
N THR A 269 -24.39 16.57 -20.68
CA THR A 269 -24.68 15.41 -21.49
C THR A 269 -24.27 15.64 -22.94
N TRP A 270 -23.82 14.59 -23.64
CA TRP A 270 -23.63 14.66 -25.09
C TRP A 270 -24.98 14.77 -25.82
N ARG A 271 -25.99 14.05 -25.33
CA ARG A 271 -27.39 14.06 -25.74
C ARG A 271 -28.28 13.83 -24.52
N ASP A 272 -29.52 14.31 -24.57
CA ASP A 272 -30.46 14.22 -23.46
C ASP A 272 -31.11 12.83 -23.28
N SER A 273 -30.92 11.92 -24.24
CA SER A 273 -31.41 10.54 -24.21
C SER A 273 -30.31 9.53 -24.53
N LEU A 274 -30.55 8.27 -24.17
CA LEU A 274 -29.70 7.17 -24.60
C LEU A 274 -29.75 7.01 -26.12
N THR A 275 -28.60 6.70 -26.70
CA THR A 275 -28.45 6.61 -28.15
C THR A 275 -27.96 5.23 -28.56
N LYS A 276 -28.63 4.62 -29.55
CA LYS A 276 -28.21 3.34 -30.14
C LYS A 276 -26.79 3.44 -30.70
N ALA A 277 -25.96 2.44 -30.42
CA ALA A 277 -24.55 2.34 -30.80
C ALA A 277 -24.32 2.02 -32.29
N SER A 278 -25.03 2.71 -33.19
CA SER A 278 -24.75 2.66 -34.62
C SER A 278 -23.36 3.23 -34.93
N LYS A 279 -22.70 2.73 -35.98
CA LYS A 279 -21.38 3.24 -36.44
C LYS A 279 -21.33 4.76 -36.59
N GLY A 280 -22.43 5.36 -37.07
CA GLY A 280 -22.57 6.82 -37.19
C GLY A 280 -22.66 7.56 -35.85
N ASN A 281 -23.40 7.02 -34.88
CA ASN A 281 -23.49 7.60 -33.54
C ASN A 281 -22.18 7.44 -32.76
N VAL A 282 -21.54 6.26 -32.85
CA VAL A 282 -20.22 6.01 -32.24
C VAL A 282 -19.17 6.98 -32.79
N SER A 283 -19.16 7.24 -34.10
CA SER A 283 -18.25 8.22 -34.72
C SER A 283 -18.48 9.64 -34.19
N LYS A 284 -19.75 10.06 -34.05
CA LYS A 284 -20.10 11.38 -33.50
C LYS A 284 -19.75 11.50 -32.01
N ALA A 285 -19.98 10.44 -31.22
CA ALA A 285 -19.60 10.37 -29.81
C ALA A 285 -18.08 10.42 -29.62
N THR A 286 -17.34 9.68 -30.45
CA THR A 286 -15.87 9.71 -30.50
C THR A 286 -15.35 11.13 -30.77
N ALA A 287 -15.95 11.85 -31.72
CA ALA A 287 -15.59 13.24 -32.00
C ALA A 287 -15.92 14.19 -30.84
N TYR A 288 -16.96 13.90 -30.05
CA TYR A 288 -17.31 14.64 -28.84
C TYR A 288 -16.28 14.40 -27.73
N ILE A 289 -15.95 13.14 -27.42
CA ILE A 289 -14.94 12.77 -26.40
C ILE A 289 -13.56 13.33 -26.71
N LYS A 290 -13.14 13.38 -27.99
CA LYS A 290 -11.86 13.99 -28.37
C LYS A 290 -11.74 15.47 -27.98
N LYS A 291 -12.86 16.18 -27.78
CA LYS A 291 -12.89 17.59 -27.36
C LYS A 291 -12.97 17.76 -25.83
N LEU A 292 -12.96 16.66 -25.07
CA LEU A 292 -13.02 16.67 -23.62
C LEU A 292 -11.85 17.46 -23.03
N ARG A 293 -12.17 18.47 -22.22
CA ARG A 293 -11.22 19.30 -21.47
C ARG A 293 -11.60 19.30 -20.01
N GLU A 294 -10.59 19.35 -19.16
CA GLU A 294 -10.72 19.48 -17.73
C GLU A 294 -11.19 20.89 -17.35
N ARG A 295 -12.08 20.97 -16.35
CA ARG A 295 -12.58 22.21 -15.77
C ARG A 295 -13.35 21.90 -14.49
N GLY A 296 -13.29 22.83 -13.53
CA GLY A 296 -14.25 22.89 -12.42
C GLY A 296 -13.94 21.91 -11.28
N SER A 297 -14.96 21.72 -10.45
CA SER A 297 -15.00 20.89 -9.24
C SER A 297 -15.54 19.48 -9.57
N THR A 298 -16.03 18.74 -8.58
CA THR A 298 -16.43 17.32 -8.70
C THR A 298 -17.79 17.09 -8.01
N ASN A 299 -18.87 16.93 -8.79
CA ASN A 299 -20.23 16.67 -8.33
C ASN A 299 -20.70 15.25 -8.71
N ILE A 300 -20.22 14.26 -7.95
CA ILE A 300 -20.52 12.83 -8.18
C ILE A 300 -22.02 12.54 -7.99
N ASN A 301 -22.64 13.12 -6.95
CA ASN A 301 -24.02 12.85 -6.58
C ASN A 301 -24.98 13.09 -7.74
N ASP A 302 -25.00 14.32 -8.24
CA ASP A 302 -25.98 14.70 -9.24
C ASP A 302 -25.67 14.02 -10.59
N ALA A 303 -24.40 13.76 -10.88
CA ALA A 303 -23.98 13.08 -12.11
C ALA A 303 -24.49 11.64 -12.18
N VAL A 304 -24.34 10.87 -11.09
CA VAL A 304 -24.87 9.50 -11.01
C VAL A 304 -26.40 9.52 -11.01
N LEU A 305 -27.04 10.43 -10.27
CA LEU A 305 -28.51 10.57 -10.29
C LEU A 305 -29.05 10.91 -11.69
N ARG A 306 -28.34 11.76 -12.45
CA ARG A 306 -28.70 12.05 -13.86
C ARG A 306 -28.63 10.78 -14.72
N ALA A 307 -27.61 9.95 -14.55
CA ALA A 307 -27.47 8.69 -15.27
C ALA A 307 -28.64 7.73 -14.97
N VAL A 308 -28.98 7.57 -13.69
CA VAL A 308 -30.11 6.76 -13.25
C VAL A 308 -31.42 7.26 -13.85
N ASN A 309 -31.67 8.57 -13.81
CA ASN A 309 -32.90 9.15 -14.34
C ASN A 309 -33.03 8.91 -15.86
N MET A 310 -31.94 9.12 -16.63
CA MET A 310 -31.94 8.85 -18.07
C MET A 310 -32.27 7.39 -18.38
N LEU A 311 -31.66 6.43 -17.68
CA LEU A 311 -31.95 5.00 -17.87
C LEU A 311 -33.42 4.69 -17.52
N LYS A 312 -33.93 5.21 -16.40
CA LYS A 312 -35.33 4.99 -15.99
C LYS A 312 -36.35 5.58 -16.96
N GLU A 313 -36.11 6.78 -17.45
CA GLU A 313 -37.00 7.46 -18.40
C GLU A 313 -37.06 6.71 -19.73
N GLU A 314 -35.91 6.31 -20.29
CA GLU A 314 -35.86 5.54 -21.54
C GLU A 314 -36.50 4.15 -21.40
N ARG A 315 -36.33 3.50 -20.24
CA ARG A 315 -37.00 2.24 -19.90
C ARG A 315 -38.52 2.42 -19.80
N LYS A 316 -38.99 3.46 -19.09
CA LYS A 316 -40.41 3.79 -18.95
C LYS A 316 -41.07 4.11 -20.29
N ASN A 317 -40.34 4.79 -21.17
CA ASN A 317 -40.80 5.16 -22.52
C ASN A 317 -40.73 4.00 -23.53
N LYS A 318 -40.24 2.81 -23.12
CA LYS A 318 -40.05 1.63 -23.98
C LYS A 318 -39.12 1.85 -25.17
N ASN A 319 -38.14 2.74 -25.01
CA ASN A 319 -37.14 3.01 -26.04
C ASN A 319 -35.92 2.06 -25.97
N LEU A 320 -35.80 1.32 -24.85
CA LEU A 320 -34.72 0.35 -24.63
C LEU A 320 -35.22 -1.07 -24.85
N PRO A 321 -34.35 -2.02 -25.28
CA PRO A 321 -34.74 -3.42 -25.41
C PRO A 321 -35.28 -3.99 -24.09
N GLU A 322 -36.38 -4.74 -24.12
CA GLU A 322 -37.03 -5.24 -22.89
C GLU A 322 -36.09 -6.12 -22.03
N ARG A 323 -35.36 -7.02 -22.68
CA ARG A 323 -34.36 -7.91 -22.05
C ARG A 323 -32.95 -7.34 -22.25
N SER A 324 -32.61 -6.31 -21.49
CA SER A 324 -31.27 -5.68 -21.55
C SER A 324 -30.76 -5.26 -20.18
N ALA A 325 -29.44 -5.28 -20.02
CA ALA A 325 -28.76 -4.89 -18.79
C ALA A 325 -28.59 -3.37 -18.69
N ASP A 326 -29.03 -2.75 -17.60
CA ASP A 326 -28.75 -1.33 -17.31
C ASP A 326 -27.49 -1.19 -16.47
N MET A 327 -26.54 -0.39 -16.96
CA MET A 327 -25.22 -0.21 -16.36
C MET A 327 -24.84 1.26 -16.27
N ILE A 328 -24.20 1.64 -15.18
CA ILE A 328 -23.56 2.93 -14.99
C ILE A 328 -22.08 2.69 -14.74
N ILE A 329 -21.22 3.33 -15.51
CA ILE A 329 -19.77 3.29 -15.32
C ILE A 329 -19.31 4.69 -14.93
N LEU A 330 -18.99 4.87 -13.65
CA LEU A 330 -18.46 6.10 -13.08
C LEU A 330 -16.93 6.07 -13.14
N LEU A 331 -16.30 7.12 -13.66
CA LEU A 331 -14.85 7.34 -13.60
C LEU A 331 -14.57 8.67 -12.92
N THR A 332 -13.78 8.66 -11.84
CA THR A 332 -13.39 9.87 -11.10
C THR A 332 -12.00 9.73 -10.51
N ASP A 333 -11.27 10.84 -10.40
CA ASP A 333 -9.97 10.91 -9.75
C ASP A 333 -9.98 11.67 -8.42
N GLY A 334 -11.15 12.13 -7.96
CA GLY A 334 -11.23 13.04 -6.83
C GLY A 334 -12.45 12.86 -5.95
N MET A 335 -12.39 13.45 -4.76
CA MET A 335 -13.49 13.45 -3.81
C MET A 335 -14.60 14.42 -4.21
N PRO A 336 -15.88 14.12 -3.90
CA PRO A 336 -16.98 15.02 -4.18
C PRO A 336 -16.82 16.32 -3.39
N ASN A 337 -16.75 17.45 -4.09
CA ASN A 337 -16.46 18.77 -3.52
C ASN A 337 -17.38 19.87 -4.10
N SER A 338 -18.38 19.49 -4.90
CA SER A 338 -19.46 20.34 -5.40
C SER A 338 -20.78 19.58 -5.36
N GLY A 339 -21.90 20.27 -5.12
CA GLY A 339 -23.18 19.62 -4.83
C GLY A 339 -23.18 19.01 -3.42
N GLU A 340 -23.68 17.77 -3.31
CA GLU A 340 -23.59 16.98 -2.07
C GLU A 340 -22.19 16.40 -1.91
N SER A 341 -21.55 16.64 -0.77
CA SER A 341 -20.19 16.17 -0.45
C SER A 341 -20.15 15.15 0.69
N ASN A 342 -21.26 14.92 1.39
CA ASN A 342 -21.34 13.90 2.43
C ASN A 342 -21.40 12.49 1.81
N LEU A 343 -20.32 11.72 1.96
CA LEU A 343 -20.14 10.40 1.34
C LEU A 343 -21.28 9.41 1.64
N GLN A 344 -21.73 9.34 2.91
CA GLN A 344 -22.81 8.44 3.31
C GLN A 344 -24.14 8.84 2.67
N LYS A 345 -24.42 10.14 2.58
CA LYS A 345 -25.61 10.66 1.93
C LYS A 345 -25.60 10.42 0.43
N ILE A 346 -24.44 10.55 -0.23
CA ILE A 346 -24.28 10.21 -1.66
C ILE A 346 -24.57 8.73 -1.89
N GLN A 347 -23.98 7.84 -1.08
CA GLN A 347 -24.25 6.39 -1.15
C GLN A 347 -25.74 6.09 -0.98
N GLN A 348 -26.40 6.72 -0.01
CA GLN A 348 -27.84 6.56 0.22
C GLN A 348 -28.68 7.08 -0.95
N ASN A 349 -28.36 8.26 -1.49
CA ASN A 349 -29.06 8.85 -2.64
C ASN A 349 -28.95 7.92 -3.85
N VAL A 350 -27.74 7.48 -4.18
CA VAL A 350 -27.46 6.60 -5.32
C VAL A 350 -28.16 5.25 -5.15
N ARG A 351 -28.07 4.62 -3.97
CA ARG A 351 -28.76 3.36 -3.67
C ARG A 351 -30.27 3.48 -3.82
N SER A 352 -30.85 4.55 -3.28
CA SER A 352 -32.30 4.82 -3.37
C SER A 352 -32.74 5.07 -4.82
N ALA A 353 -31.92 5.78 -5.59
CA ALA A 353 -32.20 6.06 -6.98
C ALA A 353 -32.09 4.80 -7.85
N ILE A 354 -31.05 3.99 -7.70
CA ILE A 354 -30.87 2.76 -8.50
C ILE A 354 -31.95 1.72 -8.17
N GLY A 355 -32.32 1.58 -6.90
CA GLY A 355 -33.43 0.71 -6.48
C GLY A 355 -33.25 -0.76 -6.86
N GLY A 356 -32.00 -1.22 -7.03
CA GLY A 356 -31.67 -2.60 -7.41
C GLY A 356 -31.94 -2.96 -8.89
N GLN A 357 -32.27 -1.99 -9.75
CA GLN A 357 -32.62 -2.22 -11.15
C GLN A 357 -31.42 -2.08 -12.12
N MET A 358 -30.30 -1.55 -11.65
CA MET A 358 -29.12 -1.23 -12.47
C MET A 358 -27.85 -1.62 -11.74
N SER A 359 -26.77 -1.87 -12.49
CA SER A 359 -25.44 -2.10 -11.93
C SER A 359 -24.63 -0.81 -11.96
N LEU A 360 -23.97 -0.46 -10.86
CA LEU A 360 -23.01 0.66 -10.79
C LEU A 360 -21.58 0.16 -10.64
N PHE A 361 -20.75 0.47 -11.62
CA PHE A 361 -19.34 0.22 -11.62
C PHE A 361 -18.56 1.52 -11.42
N SER A 362 -17.62 1.54 -10.48
CA SER A 362 -16.85 2.76 -10.17
C SER A 362 -15.37 2.57 -10.42
N LEU A 363 -14.77 3.48 -11.17
CA LEU A 363 -13.35 3.51 -11.51
C LEU A 363 -12.69 4.68 -10.81
N GLY A 364 -11.87 4.37 -9.80
CA GLY A 364 -11.11 5.36 -9.05
C GLY A 364 -9.74 5.56 -9.70
N PHE A 365 -9.53 6.69 -10.39
CA PHE A 365 -8.29 6.99 -11.10
C PHE A 365 -7.29 7.68 -10.16
N GLY A 366 -6.20 6.98 -9.85
CA GLY A 366 -5.16 7.45 -8.94
C GLY A 366 -5.50 7.17 -7.48
N ASN A 367 -4.83 7.90 -6.59
CA ASN A 367 -4.94 7.71 -5.14
C ASN A 367 -5.71 8.83 -4.43
N ASP A 368 -6.10 9.88 -5.15
CA ASP A 368 -6.72 11.09 -4.61
C ASP A 368 -8.22 10.91 -4.30
N VAL A 369 -8.84 9.82 -4.77
CA VAL A 369 -10.20 9.42 -4.41
C VAL A 369 -10.17 8.34 -3.31
N ASP A 370 -11.05 8.46 -2.32
CA ASP A 370 -11.28 7.41 -1.33
C ASP A 370 -11.88 6.18 -2.04
N TYR A 371 -11.07 5.13 -2.15
CA TYR A 371 -11.50 3.89 -2.79
C TYR A 371 -12.60 3.18 -2.00
N SER A 372 -12.58 3.25 -0.66
CA SER A 372 -13.59 2.62 0.19
C SER A 372 -14.97 3.21 -0.09
N PHE A 373 -15.05 4.52 -0.27
CA PHE A 373 -16.27 5.20 -0.68
C PHE A 373 -16.87 4.65 -1.99
N LEU A 374 -16.04 4.52 -3.04
CA LEU A 374 -16.47 4.00 -4.34
C LEU A 374 -16.81 2.51 -4.31
N ASP A 375 -16.05 1.74 -3.54
CA ASP A 375 -16.23 0.29 -3.38
C ASP A 375 -17.55 -0.04 -2.70
N VAL A 376 -17.84 0.59 -1.56
CA VAL A 376 -19.13 0.44 -0.87
C VAL A 376 -20.28 0.90 -1.76
N MET A 377 -20.13 2.03 -2.47
CA MET A 377 -21.17 2.54 -3.36
C MET A 377 -21.48 1.55 -4.52
N SER A 378 -20.46 0.91 -5.08
CA SER A 378 -20.63 -0.05 -6.19
C SER A 378 -21.25 -1.37 -5.71
N ARG A 379 -20.75 -1.91 -4.59
CA ARG A 379 -21.24 -3.17 -4.00
C ARG A 379 -22.71 -3.07 -3.54
N GLN A 380 -23.13 -1.91 -3.01
CA GLN A 380 -24.53 -1.64 -2.69
C GLN A 380 -25.46 -1.65 -3.91
N ASN A 381 -24.90 -1.55 -5.12
CA ASN A 381 -25.63 -1.37 -6.37
C ASN A 381 -25.21 -2.40 -7.44
N LYS A 382 -25.03 -3.67 -7.02
CA LYS A 382 -24.84 -4.83 -7.92
C LYS A 382 -23.62 -4.74 -8.86
N GLY A 383 -22.65 -3.86 -8.59
CA GLY A 383 -21.42 -3.73 -9.36
C GLY A 383 -20.16 -3.80 -8.48
N LEU A 384 -19.03 -3.43 -9.06
CA LEU A 384 -17.73 -3.46 -8.40
C LEU A 384 -16.96 -2.15 -8.63
N ALA A 385 -16.06 -1.82 -7.70
CA ALA A 385 -15.10 -0.75 -7.91
C ALA A 385 -13.75 -1.29 -8.38
N ARG A 386 -13.03 -0.50 -9.17
CA ARG A 386 -11.66 -0.81 -9.58
C ARG A 386 -10.79 0.45 -9.46
N ARG A 387 -9.62 0.29 -8.85
CA ARG A 387 -8.61 1.35 -8.84
C ARG A 387 -7.81 1.30 -10.14
N ILE A 388 -7.72 2.43 -10.80
CA ILE A 388 -6.91 2.66 -12.00
C ILE A 388 -5.67 3.40 -11.55
N PHE A 389 -4.52 2.74 -11.62
CA PHE A 389 -3.28 3.32 -11.14
C PHE A 389 -2.67 4.25 -12.18
N GLU A 390 -2.18 5.41 -11.73
CA GLU A 390 -1.48 6.37 -12.59
C GLU A 390 -0.18 5.74 -13.13
N GLY A 391 -0.12 5.55 -14.44
CA GLY A 391 0.97 4.88 -15.13
C GLY A 391 0.79 4.97 -16.64
N SER A 392 1.78 4.53 -17.41
CA SER A 392 1.66 4.48 -18.88
C SER A 392 0.59 3.49 -19.35
N ASP A 393 0.20 2.55 -18.50
CA ASP A 393 -0.75 1.47 -18.75
C ASP A 393 -2.19 1.80 -18.31
N ALA A 394 -2.50 3.01 -17.83
CA ALA A 394 -3.84 3.34 -17.34
C ALA A 394 -4.93 3.19 -18.41
N THR A 395 -4.62 3.50 -19.67
CA THR A 395 -5.52 3.26 -20.81
C THR A 395 -5.88 1.77 -20.93
N LEU A 396 -4.90 0.87 -20.78
CA LEU A 396 -5.11 -0.59 -20.82
C LEU A 396 -5.89 -1.08 -19.60
N GLN A 397 -5.64 -0.51 -18.41
CA GLN A 397 -6.40 -0.85 -17.19
C GLN A 397 -7.89 -0.52 -17.36
N LEU A 398 -8.22 0.62 -17.96
CA LEU A 398 -9.60 1.03 -18.24
C LEU A 398 -10.27 0.12 -19.28
N GLN A 399 -9.54 -0.23 -20.35
CA GLN A 399 -10.02 -1.15 -21.38
C GLN A 399 -10.26 -2.55 -20.81
N GLY A 400 -9.29 -3.12 -20.09
CA GLY A 400 -9.41 -4.45 -19.49
C GLY A 400 -10.54 -4.54 -18.46
N PHE A 401 -10.78 -3.48 -17.69
CA PHE A 401 -11.98 -3.42 -16.84
C PHE A 401 -13.27 -3.46 -17.67
N TYR A 402 -13.35 -2.67 -18.75
CA TYR A 402 -14.54 -2.66 -19.58
C TYR A 402 -14.76 -4.02 -20.25
N GLU A 403 -13.71 -4.68 -20.74
CA GLU A 403 -13.77 -6.02 -21.31
C GLU A 403 -14.44 -7.01 -20.34
N GLU A 404 -14.08 -6.97 -19.05
CA GLU A 404 -14.64 -7.80 -17.96
C GLU A 404 -16.17 -7.66 -17.84
N VAL A 405 -16.71 -6.46 -18.08
CA VAL A 405 -18.16 -6.16 -17.89
C VAL A 405 -18.92 -5.88 -19.21
N SER A 406 -18.23 -5.96 -20.36
CA SER A 406 -18.75 -5.50 -21.66
C SER A 406 -19.87 -6.39 -22.23
N SER A 407 -19.87 -7.66 -21.85
CA SER A 407 -20.64 -8.72 -22.49
C SER A 407 -21.41 -9.55 -21.45
N PRO A 408 -22.51 -9.03 -20.90
CA PRO A 408 -23.39 -9.84 -20.06
C PRO A 408 -24.03 -10.96 -20.90
N LEU A 409 -24.11 -12.16 -20.32
CA LEU A 409 -24.68 -13.36 -20.95
C LEU A 409 -26.01 -13.76 -20.30
N LEU A 410 -26.13 -13.60 -18.99
CA LEU A 410 -27.35 -13.87 -18.22
C LEU A 410 -27.59 -12.75 -17.20
N LEU A 411 -28.87 -12.47 -16.93
CA LEU A 411 -29.32 -11.55 -15.87
C LEU A 411 -30.09 -12.30 -14.79
N ASP A 412 -30.07 -11.79 -13.56
CA ASP A 412 -30.80 -12.33 -12.40
C ASP A 412 -30.58 -13.85 -12.21
N VAL A 413 -29.32 -14.28 -12.22
CA VAL A 413 -28.93 -15.69 -12.05
C VAL A 413 -29.25 -16.15 -10.63
N ASN A 414 -30.00 -17.23 -10.50
CA ASN A 414 -30.41 -17.84 -9.24
C ASN A 414 -30.09 -19.34 -9.28
N LEU A 415 -29.19 -19.77 -8.39
CA LEU A 415 -28.80 -21.16 -8.24
C LEU A 415 -29.52 -21.73 -7.01
N ARG A 416 -30.41 -22.70 -7.24
CA ARG A 416 -31.23 -23.34 -6.21
C ARG A 416 -30.70 -24.70 -5.88
N TYR A 417 -30.69 -24.98 -4.58
CA TYR A 417 -30.25 -26.23 -3.98
C TYR A 417 -31.37 -26.73 -3.05
N PRO A 418 -31.45 -28.04 -2.78
CA PRO A 418 -32.48 -28.59 -1.91
C PRO A 418 -32.32 -28.06 -0.48
N GLU A 419 -33.33 -27.34 0.04
CA GLU A 419 -33.25 -26.63 1.33
C GLU A 419 -32.94 -27.57 2.52
N ASN A 420 -33.42 -28.81 2.48
CA ASN A 420 -33.19 -29.79 3.53
C ASN A 420 -31.85 -30.53 3.44
N ALA A 421 -31.11 -30.34 2.33
CA ALA A 421 -29.86 -31.05 2.05
C ALA A 421 -28.62 -30.15 2.14
N VAL A 422 -28.79 -28.83 2.25
CA VAL A 422 -27.69 -27.86 2.24
C VAL A 422 -27.74 -26.93 3.44
N GLU A 423 -26.64 -26.86 4.15
CA GLU A 423 -26.34 -25.87 5.18
C GLU A 423 -25.19 -24.96 4.76
N LEU A 424 -25.03 -23.83 5.46
CA LEU A 424 -23.87 -22.95 5.32
C LEU A 424 -23.63 -22.43 3.88
N LEU A 425 -24.71 -22.30 3.09
CA LEU A 425 -24.65 -21.89 1.69
C LEU A 425 -24.09 -20.46 1.52
N THR A 426 -23.12 -20.30 0.63
CA THR A 426 -22.64 -18.98 0.18
C THR A 426 -23.66 -18.31 -0.75
N LYS A 427 -23.47 -17.03 -1.08
CA LYS A 427 -24.30 -16.30 -2.05
C LYS A 427 -24.63 -17.17 -3.28
N ASN A 428 -25.92 -17.33 -3.56
CA ASN A 428 -26.44 -18.17 -4.66
C ASN A 428 -27.31 -17.38 -5.66
N SER A 429 -27.39 -16.05 -5.53
CA SER A 429 -28.06 -15.19 -6.49
C SER A 429 -27.15 -14.05 -6.91
N TYR A 430 -27.04 -13.85 -8.22
CA TYR A 430 -26.12 -12.92 -8.86
C TYR A 430 -26.88 -12.08 -9.87
N SER A 431 -26.55 -10.80 -9.95
CA SER A 431 -27.23 -9.87 -10.86
C SER A 431 -26.96 -10.21 -12.32
N GLN A 432 -25.73 -10.59 -12.65
CA GLN A 432 -25.23 -10.74 -14.01
C GLN A 432 -24.15 -11.82 -14.06
N LEU A 433 -24.12 -12.58 -15.16
CA LEU A 433 -22.98 -13.38 -15.58
C LEU A 433 -22.35 -12.73 -16.81
N PHE A 434 -21.05 -12.51 -16.80
CA PHE A 434 -20.33 -11.90 -17.92
C PHE A 434 -19.58 -12.95 -18.72
N ASN A 435 -19.37 -12.66 -20.00
CA ASN A 435 -18.57 -13.52 -20.86
C ASN A 435 -17.13 -13.63 -20.31
N GLY A 436 -16.62 -14.86 -20.25
CA GLY A 436 -15.29 -15.12 -19.71
C GLY A 436 -15.18 -15.05 -18.18
N SER A 437 -16.26 -14.77 -17.44
CA SER A 437 -16.30 -14.91 -15.98
C SER A 437 -16.93 -16.23 -15.55
N GLU A 438 -17.06 -16.44 -14.24
CA GLU A 438 -17.65 -17.63 -13.63
C GLU A 438 -18.33 -17.27 -12.31
N ILE A 439 -19.42 -17.96 -11.99
CA ILE A 439 -20.05 -17.94 -10.68
C ILE A 439 -19.60 -19.18 -9.90
N VAL A 440 -19.17 -18.99 -8.65
CA VAL A 440 -18.80 -20.09 -7.75
C VAL A 440 -19.69 -20.03 -6.51
N VAL A 441 -20.36 -21.14 -6.22
CA VAL A 441 -21.21 -21.30 -5.03
C VAL A 441 -20.75 -22.52 -4.26
N THR A 442 -20.70 -22.41 -2.94
CA THR A 442 -20.30 -23.49 -2.03
C THR A 442 -21.30 -23.66 -0.89
N GLY A 443 -21.34 -24.85 -0.32
CA GLY A 443 -22.12 -25.13 0.87
C GLY A 443 -21.75 -26.48 1.48
N ARG A 444 -22.31 -26.76 2.65
CA ARG A 444 -22.17 -28.03 3.35
C ARG A 444 -23.40 -28.89 3.08
N VAL A 445 -23.20 -30.17 2.80
CA VAL A 445 -24.26 -31.17 2.62
C VAL A 445 -24.53 -31.85 3.96
N THR A 446 -25.81 -32.02 4.34
CA THR A 446 -26.20 -32.46 5.70
C THR A 446 -26.36 -33.97 5.87
N ASP A 447 -26.94 -34.74 4.93
CA ASP A 447 -26.78 -36.21 4.89
C ASP A 447 -27.36 -36.97 3.66
N ASN A 448 -26.66 -38.07 3.34
CA ASN A 448 -26.91 -39.36 2.65
C ASN A 448 -27.66 -39.57 1.32
N ASP A 449 -28.47 -38.66 0.78
CA ASP A 449 -29.08 -38.90 -0.56
C ASP A 449 -28.42 -38.05 -1.65
N LEU A 450 -27.11 -38.25 -1.83
CA LEU A 450 -26.33 -37.63 -2.90
C LEU A 450 -26.92 -37.94 -4.29
N ASP A 451 -27.58 -39.10 -4.42
CA ASP A 451 -28.26 -39.53 -5.64
C ASP A 451 -29.45 -38.63 -6.02
N ASN A 452 -29.98 -37.84 -5.07
CA ASN A 452 -31.09 -36.91 -5.25
C ASN A 452 -30.72 -35.42 -5.04
N PHE A 453 -29.43 -35.07 -5.08
CA PHE A 453 -28.99 -33.68 -5.05
C PHE A 453 -29.28 -32.96 -6.38
N LEU A 454 -30.54 -32.53 -6.53
CA LEU A 454 -31.02 -31.79 -7.70
C LEU A 454 -30.66 -30.31 -7.58
N VAL A 455 -29.90 -29.81 -8.54
CA VAL A 455 -29.56 -28.39 -8.66
C VAL A 455 -30.32 -27.79 -9.82
N GLU A 456 -30.90 -26.62 -9.59
CA GLU A 456 -31.59 -25.85 -10.62
C GLU A 456 -30.95 -24.47 -10.75
N VAL A 457 -30.76 -24.01 -11.98
CA VAL A 457 -30.28 -22.66 -12.27
C VAL A 457 -31.32 -21.96 -13.13
N PHE A 458 -31.76 -20.79 -12.68
CA PHE A 458 -32.69 -19.93 -13.39
C PHE A 458 -32.04 -18.58 -13.65
N ALA A 459 -32.20 -18.05 -14.87
CA ALA A 459 -31.75 -16.71 -15.22
C ALA A 459 -32.56 -16.15 -16.40
N LYS A 460 -32.37 -14.87 -16.72
CA LYS A 460 -32.95 -14.24 -17.91
C LYS A 460 -31.90 -14.16 -19.02
N GLY A 461 -32.17 -14.79 -20.15
CA GLY A 461 -31.41 -14.63 -21.38
C GLY A 461 -31.95 -13.51 -22.28
N PRO A 462 -31.30 -13.25 -23.43
CA PRO A 462 -31.67 -12.15 -24.33
C PRO A 462 -33.03 -12.34 -25.01
N GLU A 463 -33.39 -13.57 -25.37
CA GLU A 463 -34.65 -13.91 -26.05
C GLU A 463 -35.62 -14.65 -25.13
N GLU A 464 -35.12 -15.68 -24.44
CA GLU A 464 -35.88 -16.52 -23.53
C GLU A 464 -35.23 -16.64 -22.15
N ASP A 465 -35.99 -17.16 -21.18
CA ASP A 465 -35.47 -17.41 -19.84
C ASP A 465 -34.57 -18.65 -19.87
N PHE A 466 -33.42 -18.55 -19.24
CA PHE A 466 -32.48 -19.65 -19.12
C PHE A 466 -32.88 -20.52 -17.93
N SER A 467 -33.00 -21.83 -18.17
CA SER A 467 -33.18 -22.82 -17.13
C SER A 467 -32.30 -24.04 -17.40
N ALA A 468 -31.55 -24.45 -16.39
CA ALA A 468 -30.80 -25.70 -16.40
C ALA A 468 -31.09 -26.46 -15.10
N GLN A 469 -31.25 -27.77 -15.20
CA GLN A 469 -31.43 -28.65 -14.05
C GLN A 469 -30.62 -29.92 -14.23
N GLY A 470 -30.14 -30.48 -13.14
CA GLY A 470 -29.45 -31.77 -13.17
C GLY A 470 -28.92 -32.18 -11.81
N LYS A 471 -28.33 -33.38 -11.78
CA LYS A 471 -27.80 -33.98 -10.56
C LYS A 471 -26.33 -33.61 -10.40
N ALA A 472 -25.90 -33.42 -9.15
CA ALA A 472 -24.48 -33.32 -8.84
C ALA A 472 -23.75 -34.63 -9.18
N SER A 473 -22.50 -34.50 -9.62
CA SER A 473 -21.61 -35.66 -9.76
C SER A 473 -20.79 -35.77 -8.48
N VAL A 474 -20.89 -36.90 -7.79
CA VAL A 474 -19.99 -37.22 -6.68
C VAL A 474 -18.63 -37.57 -7.30
N VAL A 475 -17.59 -36.83 -6.94
CA VAL A 475 -16.22 -37.11 -7.39
C VAL A 475 -15.53 -37.81 -6.23
N ASP A 476 -15.22 -39.09 -6.41
CA ASP A 476 -14.46 -39.86 -5.42
C ASP A 476 -12.97 -39.52 -5.56
N PHE A 477 -12.50 -38.57 -4.75
CA PHE A 477 -11.10 -38.11 -4.76
C PHE A 477 -10.13 -39.13 -4.14
N ASP A 478 -10.61 -40.00 -3.24
CA ASP A 478 -9.80 -41.04 -2.58
C ASP A 478 -9.27 -42.08 -3.58
N VAL A 479 -9.99 -42.26 -4.71
CA VAL A 479 -9.57 -43.13 -5.82
C VAL A 479 -8.59 -42.43 -6.78
N ILE A 480 -8.52 -41.10 -6.79
CA ILE A 480 -7.78 -40.31 -7.80
C ILE A 480 -6.35 -39.95 -7.35
N TYR A 481 -6.10 -39.88 -6.04
CA TYR A 481 -4.79 -39.53 -5.47
C TYR A 481 -4.46 -40.29 -4.17
N THR A 482 -4.14 -41.59 -4.26
CA THR A 482 -3.66 -42.39 -3.11
C THR A 482 -2.33 -41.92 -2.49
N ASP A 483 -1.58 -41.04 -3.19
CA ASP A 483 -0.21 -40.62 -2.79
C ASP A 483 -0.09 -39.12 -2.40
N GLN A 484 -1.18 -38.34 -2.43
CA GLN A 484 -1.16 -36.88 -2.17
C GLN A 484 -2.34 -36.35 -1.33
N ASP A 485 -2.84 -37.15 -0.38
CA ASP A 485 -3.93 -36.80 0.54
C ASP A 485 -3.76 -35.42 1.21
N TYR A 486 -2.53 -34.98 1.46
CA TYR A 486 -2.23 -33.69 2.11
C TYR A 486 -2.57 -32.45 1.26
N ILE A 487 -2.73 -32.59 -0.07
CA ILE A 487 -3.04 -31.47 -0.98
C ILE A 487 -4.55 -31.36 -1.22
N PHE A 488 -5.25 -32.51 -1.28
CA PHE A 488 -6.61 -32.59 -1.82
C PHE A 488 -7.64 -33.15 -0.84
N GLY A 489 -7.27 -33.50 0.40
CA GLY A 489 -8.22 -34.06 1.38
C GLY A 489 -9.41 -33.14 1.65
N ASP A 490 -9.16 -31.93 2.17
CA ASP A 490 -10.23 -31.03 2.64
C ASP A 490 -10.40 -29.76 1.78
N PHE A 491 -10.01 -29.80 0.50
CA PHE A 491 -9.97 -28.57 -0.31
C PHE A 491 -11.37 -27.93 -0.49
N SER A 492 -12.44 -28.72 -0.57
CA SER A 492 -13.81 -28.24 -0.70
C SER A 492 -14.28 -27.47 0.54
N GLU A 493 -13.98 -27.99 1.74
CA GLU A 493 -14.24 -27.32 3.01
C GLU A 493 -13.43 -26.03 3.12
N ARG A 494 -12.14 -26.06 2.79
CA ARG A 494 -11.28 -24.86 2.85
C ARG A 494 -11.69 -23.82 1.82
N LEU A 495 -12.13 -24.22 0.63
CA LEU A 495 -12.69 -23.34 -0.41
C LEU A 495 -14.00 -22.70 0.07
N TRP A 496 -14.89 -23.49 0.67
CA TRP A 496 -16.11 -22.99 1.32
C TRP A 496 -15.78 -21.96 2.41
N ALA A 497 -14.82 -22.25 3.29
CA ALA A 497 -14.41 -21.36 4.36
C ALA A 497 -13.81 -20.06 3.79
N TYR A 498 -12.92 -20.16 2.80
CA TYR A 498 -12.34 -19.03 2.08
C TYR A 498 -13.43 -18.13 1.49
N LEU A 499 -14.36 -18.70 0.71
CA LEU A 499 -15.40 -17.93 0.02
C LEU A 499 -16.39 -17.30 1.01
N THR A 500 -16.73 -18.03 2.08
CA THR A 500 -17.60 -17.54 3.16
C THR A 500 -16.96 -16.36 3.89
N ILE A 501 -15.68 -16.46 4.26
CA ILE A 501 -14.94 -15.37 4.90
C ILE A 501 -14.89 -14.14 3.98
N GLN A 502 -14.57 -14.32 2.69
CA GLN A 502 -14.56 -13.22 1.72
C GLN A 502 -15.92 -12.53 1.64
N GLN A 503 -17.03 -13.28 1.57
CA GLN A 503 -18.38 -12.71 1.54
C GLN A 503 -18.76 -12.01 2.85
N LEU A 504 -18.31 -12.51 4.01
CA LEU A 504 -18.53 -11.85 5.29
C LEU A 504 -17.74 -10.53 5.41
N LEU A 505 -16.50 -10.51 4.92
CA LEU A 505 -15.68 -9.29 4.83
C LEU A 505 -16.25 -8.29 3.82
N GLU A 506 -16.83 -8.75 2.72
CA GLU A 506 -17.59 -7.87 1.82
C GLU A 506 -18.82 -7.29 2.55
N ASN A 507 -19.55 -8.10 3.33
CA ASN A 507 -20.72 -7.61 4.03
C ASN A 507 -20.41 -6.76 5.27
N SER A 508 -19.17 -6.73 5.79
CA SER A 508 -18.82 -5.96 7.00
C SER A 508 -18.90 -4.43 6.81
N ASP A 509 -18.96 -3.95 5.57
CA ASP A 509 -19.09 -2.51 5.28
C ASP A 509 -20.52 -2.09 4.90
N ILE A 510 -21.42 -3.06 4.69
CA ILE A 510 -22.76 -2.85 4.11
C ILE A 510 -23.84 -3.25 5.12
N GLY A 511 -24.92 -2.47 5.18
CA GLY A 511 -26.05 -2.74 6.10
C GLY A 511 -26.03 -1.88 7.35
N THR A 512 -26.80 -2.29 8.35
CA THR A 512 -26.90 -1.67 9.67
C THR A 512 -25.65 -1.96 10.51
N GLN A 513 -25.37 -1.14 11.54
CA GLN A 513 -24.20 -1.37 12.40
C GLN A 513 -24.20 -2.78 13.02
N GLN A 514 -25.37 -3.27 13.44
CA GLN A 514 -25.51 -4.62 14.01
C GLN A 514 -25.17 -5.72 13.00
N GLU A 515 -25.61 -5.59 11.74
CA GLU A 515 -25.27 -6.55 10.68
C GLU A 515 -23.77 -6.55 10.39
N LYS A 516 -23.15 -5.36 10.35
CA LYS A 516 -21.70 -5.21 10.16
C LYS A 516 -20.90 -5.86 11.28
N ASP A 517 -21.30 -5.61 12.53
CA ASP A 517 -20.62 -6.17 13.70
C ASP A 517 -20.74 -7.71 13.74
N ASN A 518 -21.93 -8.25 13.42
CA ASN A 518 -22.16 -9.69 13.34
C ASN A 518 -21.34 -10.34 12.20
N ALA A 519 -21.32 -9.74 11.01
CA ALA A 519 -20.53 -10.22 9.88
C ALA A 519 -19.02 -10.22 10.22
N THR A 520 -18.54 -9.15 10.86
CA THR A 520 -17.14 -9.02 11.29
C THR A 520 -16.76 -10.06 12.34
N ALA A 521 -17.62 -10.28 13.34
CA ALA A 521 -17.39 -11.27 14.39
C ALA A 521 -17.34 -12.70 13.81
N LYS A 522 -18.27 -13.04 12.92
CA LYS A 522 -18.30 -14.35 12.25
C LYS A 522 -17.09 -14.56 11.33
N ALA A 523 -16.68 -13.52 10.59
CA ALA A 523 -15.48 -13.56 9.75
C ALA A 523 -14.22 -13.81 10.59
N LEU A 524 -14.09 -13.14 11.74
CA LEU A 524 -12.97 -13.33 12.66
C LEU A 524 -12.93 -14.76 13.21
N ASP A 525 -14.07 -15.28 13.69
CA ASP A 525 -14.17 -16.63 14.24
C ASP A 525 -13.77 -17.70 13.21
N MET A 526 -14.32 -17.63 12.00
CA MET A 526 -13.95 -18.53 10.92
C MET A 526 -12.48 -18.37 10.50
N ALA A 527 -11.96 -17.15 10.42
CA ALA A 527 -10.55 -16.92 10.08
C ALA A 527 -9.61 -17.56 11.12
N LEU A 528 -9.97 -17.54 12.40
CA LEU A 528 -9.21 -18.22 13.45
C LEU A 528 -9.35 -19.74 13.36
N GLN A 529 -10.57 -20.27 13.15
CA GLN A 529 -10.85 -21.70 13.00
C GLN A 529 -10.02 -22.33 11.87
N TYR A 530 -9.97 -21.69 10.71
CA TYR A 530 -9.26 -22.20 9.52
C TYR A 530 -7.81 -21.71 9.40
N SER A 531 -7.32 -20.99 10.41
CA SER A 531 -5.98 -20.39 10.44
C SER A 531 -5.67 -19.51 9.21
N PHE A 532 -6.65 -18.74 8.74
CA PHE A 532 -6.47 -17.78 7.66
C PHE A 532 -5.98 -16.43 8.19
N VAL A 533 -4.91 -15.91 7.60
CA VAL A 533 -4.53 -14.50 7.76
C VAL A 533 -5.40 -13.63 6.85
N THR A 534 -6.22 -12.80 7.47
CA THR A 534 -7.22 -11.92 6.84
C THR A 534 -7.04 -10.48 7.35
N PRO A 535 -7.80 -9.49 6.88
CA PRO A 535 -7.75 -8.14 7.46
C PRO A 535 -8.01 -8.06 8.97
N LEU A 536 -8.67 -9.08 9.56
CA LEU A 536 -9.04 -9.17 10.99
C LEU A 536 -8.06 -10.00 11.84
N THR A 537 -7.20 -10.79 11.21
CA THR A 537 -6.25 -11.70 11.87
C THR A 537 -4.81 -11.39 11.47
N SER A 538 -3.84 -11.90 12.22
CA SER A 538 -2.42 -11.80 11.88
C SER A 538 -1.69 -13.01 12.45
N MET A 539 -0.64 -13.43 11.76
CA MET A 539 0.18 -14.56 12.18
C MET A 539 1.39 -14.05 12.96
N VAL A 540 1.68 -14.68 14.09
CA VAL A 540 2.87 -14.40 14.89
C VAL A 540 3.64 -15.69 15.10
N VAL A 541 4.95 -15.64 14.87
CA VAL A 541 5.89 -16.68 15.28
C VAL A 541 6.63 -16.17 16.50
N THR A 542 6.58 -16.91 17.60
CA THR A 542 7.39 -16.63 18.79
C THR A 542 8.11 -17.89 19.22
N LYS A 543 9.25 -17.72 19.89
CA LYS A 543 9.87 -18.81 20.64
C LYS A 543 8.89 -19.27 21.74
N PRO A 544 8.66 -20.57 21.95
CA PRO A 544 7.89 -21.03 23.10
C PRO A 544 8.64 -20.66 24.39
N ASP A 545 7.90 -20.18 25.40
CA ASP A 545 8.42 -19.98 26.75
C ASP A 545 8.66 -21.38 27.37
N THR A 546 9.83 -21.98 27.13
CA THR A 546 10.21 -23.22 27.82
C THR A 546 10.75 -22.87 29.21
N GLU A 547 10.16 -23.47 30.25
CA GLU A 547 10.61 -23.41 31.64
C GLU A 547 11.94 -24.17 31.91
N ASP A 548 12.59 -24.72 30.90
CA ASP A 548 13.82 -25.50 31.06
C ASP A 548 15.10 -24.70 30.76
N GLY A 549 16.11 -24.94 31.61
CA GLY A 549 17.37 -24.20 31.74
C GLY A 549 18.35 -24.22 30.55
N PRO A 550 19.61 -23.79 30.78
CA PRO A 550 20.48 -23.28 29.73
C PRO A 550 21.23 -24.40 29.00
N GLU A 551 20.66 -24.90 27.91
CA GLU A 551 21.44 -25.56 26.85
C GLU A 551 21.26 -24.83 25.50
N GLY A 552 22.22 -23.94 25.19
CA GLY A 552 22.60 -23.47 23.84
C GLY A 552 21.73 -22.38 23.17
N PRO A 553 22.28 -21.21 22.76
CA PRO A 553 21.54 -20.25 21.94
C PRO A 553 21.65 -20.63 20.45
N LEU A 554 20.73 -21.47 19.96
CA LEU A 554 20.62 -21.81 18.54
C LEU A 554 20.01 -20.68 17.71
N ILE A 555 19.21 -19.82 18.37
CA ILE A 555 18.80 -18.51 17.89
C ILE A 555 19.62 -17.51 18.71
N ALA A 556 20.41 -16.67 18.03
CA ALA A 556 21.12 -15.60 18.71
C ALA A 556 20.10 -14.50 19.04
N ASP A 557 20.01 -14.11 20.31
CA ASP A 557 19.20 -12.97 20.71
C ASP A 557 19.52 -11.79 19.80
N LYS A 558 18.47 -11.11 19.34
CA LYS A 558 18.66 -9.88 18.57
C LYS A 558 19.34 -8.91 19.53
N LEU A 559 20.59 -8.55 19.24
CA LEU A 559 21.35 -7.60 20.06
C LEU A 559 20.47 -6.37 20.25
N THR A 560 20.22 -6.00 21.50
CA THR A 560 19.63 -4.69 21.79
C THR A 560 20.59 -3.61 21.28
N GLU A 561 20.06 -2.43 20.98
CA GLU A 561 20.87 -1.33 20.44
C GLU A 561 22.10 -1.04 21.34
N ASP A 562 21.92 -1.13 22.65
CA ASP A 562 22.99 -1.04 23.66
C ASP A 562 24.05 -2.16 23.57
N GLN A 563 23.66 -3.40 23.24
CA GLN A 563 24.57 -4.53 23.10
C GLN A 563 25.33 -4.48 21.77
N ARG A 564 24.70 -4.00 20.68
CA ARG A 564 25.36 -3.68 19.40
C ARG A 564 26.48 -2.65 19.61
N GLN A 565 26.18 -1.55 20.29
CA GLN A 565 27.15 -0.50 20.59
C GLN A 565 28.32 -0.98 21.47
N LYS A 566 28.12 -1.98 22.34
CA LYS A 566 29.20 -2.58 23.16
C LYS A 566 30.04 -3.60 22.39
N ALA A 567 29.43 -4.41 21.53
CA ALA A 567 30.15 -5.38 20.69
C ALA A 567 31.09 -4.69 19.69
N GLU A 568 30.70 -3.52 19.18
CA GLU A 568 31.54 -2.67 18.32
C GLU A 568 32.70 -2.01 19.08
N ARG A 569 32.54 -1.71 20.37
CA ARG A 569 33.61 -1.17 21.23
C ARG A 569 34.64 -2.22 21.68
N GLY A 570 34.32 -3.51 21.61
CA GLY A 570 35.17 -4.60 22.09
C GLY A 570 36.35 -4.99 21.19
N ARG A 571 36.46 -4.43 19.97
CA ARG A 571 37.51 -4.80 19.00
C ARG A 571 38.77 -3.93 19.00
N GLY A 572 38.97 -3.08 20.01
CA GLY A 572 40.20 -2.28 20.11
C GLY A 572 40.56 -1.91 21.53
N SER A 573 41.41 -2.71 22.19
CA SER A 573 42.14 -2.25 23.37
C SER A 573 43.54 -2.84 23.42
N VAL A 574 44.53 -2.00 23.15
CA VAL A 574 45.90 -2.12 23.69
C VAL A 574 46.27 -0.75 24.28
N PHE A 575 46.39 -0.74 25.62
CA PHE A 575 47.20 0.10 26.52
C PHE A 575 47.55 1.57 26.17
N LEU A 576 47.23 2.51 27.09
CA LEU A 576 48.18 3.12 28.06
C LEU A 576 47.52 4.20 28.96
N GLY A 577 47.71 4.07 30.28
CA GLY A 577 48.12 5.18 31.17
C GLY A 577 47.08 6.17 31.76
N ARG A 578 46.75 5.99 33.05
CA ARG A 578 46.27 6.98 34.07
C ARG A 578 47.26 8.17 34.27
N PRO A 579 46.99 9.27 35.07
CA PRO A 579 46.07 9.39 36.23
C PRO A 579 45.31 10.73 36.53
N SER A 580 44.27 10.56 37.36
CA SER A 580 43.58 11.40 38.39
C SER A 580 43.91 12.88 38.72
N LYS A 581 42.87 13.64 39.14
CA LYS A 581 42.72 14.45 40.39
C LYS A 581 41.31 15.11 40.45
N THR A 582 40.37 14.70 41.32
CA THR A 582 39.95 15.20 42.68
C THR A 582 39.28 16.59 42.79
N ARG A 583 37.99 16.57 43.25
CA ARG A 583 37.21 17.44 44.22
C ARG A 583 37.26 18.98 44.06
N ALA A 584 36.23 19.80 44.36
CA ALA A 584 35.28 19.79 45.49
C ALA A 584 34.06 20.73 45.27
N HIS A 585 33.04 20.57 46.14
CA HIS A 585 31.82 21.37 46.31
C HIS A 585 32.05 22.79 46.88
N HIS A 586 31.10 23.71 46.63
CA HIS A 586 30.65 24.67 47.65
C HIS A 586 29.22 25.21 47.40
N ILE A 587 28.65 25.76 48.48
CA ILE A 587 27.25 25.91 48.87
C ILE A 587 26.77 27.38 48.73
N VAL A 588 25.44 27.51 48.57
CA VAL A 588 24.49 28.67 48.58
C VAL A 588 24.80 29.81 49.60
N PRO A 589 24.21 31.02 49.49
CA PRO A 589 22.92 31.27 50.19
C PRO A 589 21.90 32.24 49.51
N GLN A 590 20.69 32.22 50.08
CA GLN A 590 19.40 32.83 49.73
C GLN A 590 19.23 34.33 50.08
N SER A 591 18.18 34.98 49.54
CA SER A 591 17.20 35.87 50.22
C SER A 591 16.31 36.60 49.18
N ALA A 592 15.22 37.32 49.50
CA ALA A 592 13.91 37.02 50.08
C ALA A 592 12.96 38.23 49.80
N LEU A 593 11.63 38.01 49.67
CA LEU A 593 10.47 38.94 49.97
C LEU A 593 10.24 40.17 49.03
N SER A 594 9.03 40.72 48.72
CA SER A 594 7.61 40.55 49.13
C SER A 594 6.62 41.44 48.30
N ARG A 595 5.31 41.02 48.24
CA ARG A 595 3.98 41.74 48.19
C ARG A 595 3.72 42.94 47.20
N GLY A 596 2.53 43.18 46.60
CA GLY A 596 1.19 42.55 46.64
C GLY A 596 0.08 43.33 45.85
N SER A 597 -1.12 42.71 45.69
CA SER A 597 -2.50 43.21 45.37
C SER A 597 -2.75 44.06 44.08
N SER A 598 -3.89 44.07 43.36
CA SER A 598 -5.33 43.82 43.62
C SER A 598 -6.13 43.65 42.29
N SER A 599 -7.44 43.36 42.40
CA SER A 599 -8.39 42.82 41.41
C SER A 599 -9.06 43.79 40.40
N SER A 600 -9.51 43.30 39.24
CA SER A 600 -10.85 43.64 38.65
C SER A 600 -11.31 42.62 37.57
N ARG A 601 -12.63 42.40 37.49
CA ARG A 601 -13.35 41.44 36.62
C ARG A 601 -13.60 42.01 35.21
N ALA A 602 -13.43 41.20 34.15
CA ALA A 602 -14.20 41.34 32.89
C ALA A 602 -14.28 40.04 32.06
N ARG A 603 -15.48 39.83 31.50
CA ARG A 603 -16.08 38.78 30.64
C ARG A 603 -15.18 37.96 29.68
N PRO A 604 -15.52 36.68 29.39
CA PRO A 604 -14.77 35.87 28.44
C PRO A 604 -15.03 36.32 27.00
N ARG A 605 -13.97 36.78 26.32
CA ARG A 605 -13.93 36.88 24.86
C ARG A 605 -13.51 35.51 24.32
N THR A 606 -14.31 34.97 23.40
CA THR A 606 -13.98 33.82 22.57
C THR A 606 -12.71 34.10 21.77
N PHE A 607 -11.61 33.42 22.12
CA PHE A 607 -10.41 33.38 21.28
C PHE A 607 -10.56 32.23 20.28
N LYS A 608 -10.79 32.57 19.00
CA LYS A 608 -10.41 31.69 17.90
C LYS A 608 -8.88 31.72 17.84
N VAL A 609 -8.22 30.63 18.21
CA VAL A 609 -6.79 30.45 17.94
C VAL A 609 -6.67 29.86 16.54
N GLN A 610 -6.12 30.66 15.63
CA GLN A 610 -5.68 30.26 14.31
C GLN A 610 -4.18 30.01 14.43
N SER A 611 -3.75 28.76 14.57
CA SER A 611 -2.33 28.38 14.63
C SER A 611 -1.76 28.25 13.20
N ASP A 612 -1.54 29.40 12.57
CA ASP A 612 -0.74 29.53 11.33
C ASP A 612 0.74 29.60 11.79
N VAL A 613 1.46 28.47 11.83
CA VAL A 613 2.90 28.45 12.15
C VAL A 613 3.67 28.76 10.86
N ASP A 614 3.99 30.04 10.63
CA ASP A 614 4.52 30.55 9.35
C ASP A 614 6.02 30.97 9.44
N GLY A 615 6.90 30.17 10.06
CA GLY A 615 8.34 30.50 10.18
C GLY A 615 9.32 29.34 10.41
N ASP A 616 10.29 29.16 9.50
CA ASP A 616 11.23 28.03 9.39
C ASP A 616 12.69 28.46 9.66
N PRO A 617 13.34 28.14 10.78
CA PRO A 617 13.88 26.80 10.69
C PRO A 617 13.09 25.92 11.64
N HIS A 618 12.29 25.07 11.03
CA HIS A 618 11.53 24.00 11.64
C HIS A 618 12.40 22.74 11.53
N PHE A 619 12.89 22.26 12.67
CA PHE A 619 13.54 20.97 12.74
C PHE A 619 12.49 19.92 12.98
N MET A 620 12.47 18.91 12.12
CA MET A 620 11.57 17.77 12.22
C MET A 620 12.42 16.51 12.27
N ILE A 621 12.31 15.80 13.38
CA ILE A 621 13.08 14.58 13.65
C ILE A 621 12.10 13.42 13.57
N GLU A 622 12.22 12.65 12.50
CA GLU A 622 11.53 11.37 12.36
C GLU A 622 12.26 10.31 13.17
N LEU A 623 11.51 9.50 13.90
CA LEU A 623 12.06 8.43 14.71
C LEU A 623 11.74 7.09 14.06
N PRO A 624 12.77 6.28 13.72
CA PRO A 624 12.59 5.04 12.95
C PRO A 624 11.59 4.05 13.54
N ASP A 625 11.39 4.08 14.87
CA ASP A 625 10.66 3.06 15.62
C ASP A 625 9.25 3.51 16.10
N ARG A 626 8.80 4.73 15.78
CA ARG A 626 7.49 5.26 16.21
C ARG A 626 6.81 6.08 15.09
N LYS A 627 5.47 6.06 15.03
CA LYS A 627 4.66 6.86 14.07
C LYS A 627 4.58 8.35 14.41
N ASP A 628 5.43 8.84 15.32
CA ASP A 628 5.41 10.20 15.84
C ASP A 628 6.73 10.90 15.53
N ALA A 629 6.68 12.17 15.13
CA ALA A 629 7.85 13.03 14.92
C ALA A 629 8.03 14.03 16.08
N LEU A 630 9.27 14.49 16.29
CA LEU A 630 9.58 15.61 17.19
C LEU A 630 9.89 16.87 16.39
N CYS A 631 9.29 18.00 16.78
CA CYS A 631 9.45 19.27 16.10
C CYS A 631 9.89 20.37 17.06
N PHE A 632 10.77 21.24 16.61
CA PHE A 632 11.12 22.46 17.32
C PHE A 632 11.62 23.51 16.32
N ASN A 633 11.57 24.78 16.72
CA ASN A 633 12.10 25.87 15.90
C ASN A 633 13.38 26.40 16.52
N ILE A 634 14.24 27.04 15.75
CA ILE A 634 15.30 27.92 16.30
C ILE A 634 15.28 29.23 15.54
N ASN A 635 14.96 30.34 16.19
CA ASN A 635 15.08 31.65 15.54
C ASN A 635 16.30 32.40 16.08
N ASP A 636 17.08 33.00 15.19
CA ASP A 636 18.18 33.90 15.54
C ASP A 636 18.29 35.01 14.46
N LYS A 637 19.23 35.95 14.63
CA LYS A 637 19.46 37.04 13.68
C LYS A 637 19.81 36.51 12.28
N PRO A 638 19.22 37.07 11.20
CA PRO A 638 19.62 36.77 9.83
C PRO A 638 21.13 36.87 9.66
N GLY A 639 21.74 35.86 9.06
CA GLY A 639 23.18 35.73 8.91
C GLY A 639 23.84 34.79 9.91
N THR A 640 23.19 34.41 11.02
CA THR A 640 23.69 33.35 11.92
C THR A 640 23.88 32.04 11.14
N ILE A 641 24.96 31.33 11.46
CA ILE A 641 25.28 30.02 10.89
C ILE A 641 25.26 28.99 12.00
N PHE A 642 24.47 27.93 11.82
CA PHE A 642 24.38 26.83 12.77
C PHE A 642 25.09 25.59 12.26
N ASN A 643 25.77 24.88 13.17
CA ASN A 643 26.26 23.54 12.94
C ASN A 643 25.11 22.53 13.08
N LEU A 644 24.70 21.93 11.97
CA LEU A 644 23.56 21.00 11.92
C LEU A 644 24.01 19.56 12.16
N VAL A 645 25.08 19.17 11.49
CA VAL A 645 25.67 17.83 11.59
C VAL A 645 27.19 17.97 11.59
N ARG A 646 27.84 17.28 12.52
CA ARG A 646 29.30 17.19 12.61
C ARG A 646 29.67 15.79 13.06
N ASP A 647 30.28 15.03 12.15
CA ASP A 647 30.88 13.74 12.45
C ASP A 647 32.41 13.85 12.34
N PRO A 648 33.12 13.98 13.47
CA PRO A 648 34.57 14.14 13.47
C PRO A 648 35.32 12.88 13.01
N LYS A 649 34.72 11.68 13.14
CA LYS A 649 35.39 10.43 12.71
C LYS A 649 35.35 10.26 11.20
N GLN A 650 34.26 10.67 10.56
CA GLN A 650 34.10 10.59 9.11
C GLN A 650 34.55 11.86 8.38
N GLY A 651 34.82 12.93 9.12
CA GLY A 651 35.18 14.23 8.55
C GLY A 651 34.01 14.89 7.82
N PHE A 652 32.77 14.58 8.22
CA PHE A 652 31.55 15.09 7.60
C PHE A 652 30.97 16.25 8.41
N VAL A 653 30.67 17.38 7.75
CA VAL A 653 30.14 18.59 8.38
C VAL A 653 29.06 19.21 7.51
N VAL A 654 27.94 19.60 8.12
CA VAL A 654 26.86 20.38 7.52
C VAL A 654 26.59 21.61 8.38
N ASN A 655 26.77 22.79 7.79
CA ASN A 655 26.44 24.08 8.40
C ASN A 655 25.35 24.79 7.59
N GLY A 656 24.40 25.43 8.26
CA GLY A 656 23.30 26.16 7.62
C GLY A 656 23.25 27.62 8.04
N GLN A 657 23.17 28.54 7.07
CA GLN A 657 22.99 29.97 7.32
C GLN A 657 21.52 30.37 7.20
N ILE A 658 21.02 31.06 8.22
CA ILE A 658 19.65 31.59 8.22
C ILE A 658 19.53 32.97 7.58
N ILE A 659 18.40 33.24 6.93
CA ILE A 659 18.01 34.49 6.28
C ILE A 659 16.66 34.97 6.85
N GLY A 660 16.39 36.27 6.80
CA GLY A 660 15.14 36.85 7.30
C GLY A 660 14.07 37.01 6.21
N LYS A 661 12.81 37.14 6.63
CA LYS A 661 11.69 37.46 5.74
C LYS A 661 11.89 38.83 5.05
N LYS A 662 11.62 38.90 3.74
CA LYS A 662 11.87 40.08 2.86
C LYS A 662 11.11 41.36 3.23
N THR A 663 10.16 41.31 4.17
CA THR A 663 9.36 42.44 4.65
C THR A 663 9.22 42.38 6.17
N VAL A 664 9.98 43.19 6.92
CA VAL A 664 9.66 43.93 8.16
C VAL A 664 10.95 44.53 8.75
N ALA A 665 10.82 45.71 9.37
CA ALA A 665 11.85 46.50 10.04
C ALA A 665 12.62 45.74 11.15
N PRO A 666 13.80 46.22 11.59
CA PRO A 666 14.81 45.42 12.31
C PRO A 666 14.48 44.96 13.75
N ASP A 667 13.27 45.14 14.28
CA ASP A 667 13.07 45.14 15.75
C ASP A 667 11.84 44.35 16.27
N VAL A 668 11.33 43.37 15.52
CA VAL A 668 10.29 42.44 16.02
C VAL A 668 10.56 41.04 15.47
N ASN A 669 10.60 40.01 16.34
CA ASN A 669 10.79 38.57 16.06
C ASN A 669 10.49 38.20 14.59
N ALA A 670 11.54 38.20 13.77
CA ALA A 670 11.43 37.92 12.35
C ALA A 670 11.51 36.41 12.14
N ASN A 671 10.50 35.83 11.49
CA ASN A 671 10.58 34.45 11.01
C ASN A 671 11.80 34.32 10.10
N THR A 672 12.72 33.44 10.48
CA THR A 672 13.91 33.13 9.68
C THR A 672 13.67 31.91 8.79
N TYR A 673 14.62 31.63 7.88
CA TYR A 673 14.64 30.61 6.80
C TYR A 673 16.06 30.14 6.55
N PHE A 674 16.33 28.85 6.26
CA PHE A 674 17.66 28.46 5.77
C PHE A 674 17.84 28.95 4.33
N GLY A 675 18.85 29.80 4.11
CA GLY A 675 19.15 30.36 2.79
C GLY A 675 20.34 29.71 2.10
N ARG A 676 21.28 29.17 2.88
CA ARG A 676 22.51 28.54 2.38
C ARG A 676 22.95 27.36 3.26
N PHE A 677 23.46 26.31 2.63
CA PHE A 677 24.13 25.19 3.31
C PHE A 677 25.56 25.02 2.81
N GLY A 678 26.49 24.80 3.74
CA GLY A 678 27.86 24.38 3.46
C GLY A 678 28.03 22.95 3.93
N ILE A 679 28.45 22.08 3.01
CA ILE A 679 28.59 20.65 3.25
C ILE A 679 30.01 20.24 2.90
N ILE A 680 30.71 19.62 3.84
CA ILE A 680 32.10 19.17 3.67
C ILE A 680 32.19 17.71 4.00
N HIS A 681 32.95 16.98 3.18
CA HIS A 681 33.48 15.68 3.55
C HIS A 681 35.01 15.69 3.38
N GLN A 682 35.73 15.93 4.48
CA GLN A 682 37.17 16.15 4.48
C GLN A 682 37.95 14.98 3.87
N ASN A 683 37.55 13.75 4.20
CA ASN A 683 38.23 12.54 3.71
C ASN A 683 38.01 12.25 2.21
N LEU A 684 36.98 12.88 1.60
CA LEU A 684 36.66 12.71 0.18
C LEU A 684 37.00 13.98 -0.63
N GLU A 685 37.58 15.00 0.01
CA GLU A 685 37.86 16.31 -0.59
C GLU A 685 36.64 16.94 -1.30
N VAL A 686 35.43 16.64 -0.81
CA VAL A 686 34.16 17.16 -1.34
C VAL A 686 33.73 18.38 -0.53
N ARG A 687 33.40 19.46 -1.24
CA ARG A 687 32.84 20.69 -0.67
C ARG A 687 31.67 21.17 -1.52
N LEU A 688 30.48 21.26 -0.93
CA LEU A 688 29.29 21.82 -1.57
C LEU A 688 28.83 23.10 -0.86
N GLU A 689 28.54 24.11 -1.66
CA GLU A 689 27.78 25.28 -1.23
C GLU A 689 26.43 25.28 -1.94
N VAL A 690 25.33 25.17 -1.21
CA VAL A 690 23.98 25.17 -1.77
C VAL A 690 23.28 26.45 -1.33
N SER A 691 22.97 27.34 -2.27
CA SER A 691 22.21 28.57 -2.02
C SER A 691 20.83 28.50 -2.69
N THR A 692 19.96 29.47 -2.39
CA THR A 692 18.68 29.61 -3.11
C THR A 692 18.84 30.03 -4.57
N GLN A 693 20.03 30.47 -4.99
CA GLN A 693 20.30 30.92 -6.37
C GLN A 693 21.04 29.87 -7.18
N ASP A 694 22.06 29.26 -6.60
CA ASP A 694 23.03 28.40 -7.25
C ASP A 694 23.58 27.33 -6.31
N ILE A 695 24.25 26.34 -6.89
CA ILE A 695 24.90 25.23 -6.19
C ILE A 695 26.34 25.18 -6.68
N SER A 696 27.30 25.39 -5.80
CA SER A 696 28.73 25.23 -6.10
C SER A 696 29.22 23.89 -5.57
N VAL A 697 29.81 23.09 -6.44
CA VAL A 697 30.38 21.78 -6.13
C VAL A 697 31.88 21.85 -6.38
N SER A 698 32.68 21.53 -5.37
CA SER A 698 34.13 21.40 -5.47
C SER A 698 34.55 20.00 -5.06
N HIS A 699 35.30 19.33 -5.93
CA HIS A 699 35.85 17.98 -5.70
C HIS A 699 37.21 17.87 -6.39
N ASN A 700 38.23 17.39 -5.68
CA ASN A 700 39.61 17.22 -6.18
C ASN A 700 40.18 18.48 -6.88
N GLY A 701 39.89 19.67 -6.32
CA GLY A 701 40.38 20.96 -6.86
C GLY A 701 39.64 21.47 -8.11
N LYS A 702 38.65 20.75 -8.63
CA LYS A 702 37.77 21.21 -9.72
C LYS A 702 36.47 21.77 -9.15
N GLN A 703 36.04 22.93 -9.64
CA GLN A 703 34.81 23.59 -9.21
C GLN A 703 33.81 23.68 -10.36
N VAL A 704 32.57 23.31 -10.09
CA VAL A 704 31.43 23.41 -11.01
C VAL A 704 30.30 24.16 -10.31
N THR A 705 29.69 25.10 -11.01
CA THR A 705 28.49 25.80 -10.55
C THR A 705 27.29 25.30 -11.33
N LEU A 706 26.24 24.88 -10.63
CA LEU A 706 24.96 24.45 -11.18
C LEU A 706 23.88 25.47 -10.81
N LEU A 707 22.93 25.70 -11.72
CA LEU A 707 21.76 26.53 -11.45
C LEU A 707 20.55 25.65 -11.19
N TRP A 708 19.66 26.08 -10.29
CA TRP A 708 18.41 25.36 -10.05
C TRP A 708 17.53 25.20 -11.30
N SER A 709 17.72 26.00 -12.35
CA SER A 709 17.06 25.85 -13.64
C SER A 709 17.46 24.59 -14.42
N ASP A 710 18.54 23.93 -14.00
CA ASP A 710 19.19 22.87 -14.74
C ASP A 710 18.66 21.49 -14.29
N THR A 711 18.90 20.47 -15.11
CA THR A 711 18.79 19.06 -14.71
C THR A 711 20.14 18.44 -14.95
N ALA A 712 20.82 18.08 -13.88
CA ALA A 712 22.20 17.63 -13.94
C ALA A 712 22.40 16.38 -13.07
N SER A 713 23.24 15.45 -13.53
CA SER A 713 23.72 14.34 -12.72
C SER A 713 25.22 14.27 -12.82
N ILE A 714 25.91 14.42 -11.69
CA ILE A 714 27.35 14.28 -11.58
C ILE A 714 27.60 12.97 -10.85
N LYS A 715 28.13 11.97 -11.57
CA LYS A 715 28.51 10.67 -11.01
C LYS A 715 30.01 10.52 -11.08
N GLU A 716 30.66 10.61 -9.94
CA GLU A 716 32.07 10.33 -9.75
C GLU A 716 32.24 9.17 -8.76
N THR A 717 33.46 8.64 -8.66
CA THR A 717 33.75 7.42 -7.90
C THR A 717 33.27 7.48 -6.44
N ASP A 718 33.32 8.67 -5.82
CA ASP A 718 33.02 8.86 -4.41
C ASP A 718 31.83 9.81 -4.15
N MET A 719 31.15 10.28 -5.22
CA MET A 719 30.05 11.25 -5.15
C MET A 719 29.02 11.05 -6.29
N ASP A 720 27.73 10.88 -5.96
CA ASP A 720 26.59 10.94 -6.89
C ASP A 720 25.70 12.12 -6.51
N LEU A 721 25.71 13.16 -7.34
CA LEU A 721 24.83 14.33 -7.25
C LEU A 721 23.76 14.27 -8.33
N ARG A 722 22.51 14.52 -7.95
CA ARG A 722 21.40 14.65 -8.90
C ARG A 722 20.61 15.91 -8.60
N LEU A 723 20.66 16.85 -9.53
CA LEU A 723 19.90 18.08 -9.49
C LEU A 723 18.64 17.93 -10.34
N THR A 724 17.49 18.03 -9.69
CA THR A 724 16.18 18.08 -10.35
C THR A 724 15.77 19.54 -10.50
N LYS A 725 15.39 19.91 -11.72
CA LYS A 725 15.04 21.29 -12.07
C LYS A 725 14.02 21.90 -11.12
N ASN A 726 14.35 23.07 -10.57
CA ASN A 726 13.55 23.92 -9.70
C ASN A 726 12.99 23.23 -8.45
N THR A 727 13.58 22.12 -8.01
CA THR A 727 12.98 21.26 -6.98
C THR A 727 13.99 20.84 -5.91
N SER A 728 14.94 19.96 -6.23
CA SER A 728 15.79 19.33 -5.21
C SER A 728 17.16 18.94 -5.72
N LEU A 729 18.14 18.97 -4.82
CA LEU A 729 19.47 18.42 -4.99
C LEU A 729 19.60 17.17 -4.11
N PHE A 730 19.75 16.01 -4.73
CA PHE A 730 20.09 14.77 -4.05
C PHE A 730 21.60 14.58 -4.03
N VAL A 731 22.15 14.20 -2.87
CA VAL A 731 23.58 13.98 -2.67
C VAL A 731 23.81 12.65 -1.98
N MET A 732 24.66 11.83 -2.60
CA MET A 732 25.16 10.57 -2.04
C MET A 732 26.68 10.62 -2.05
N LEU A 733 27.28 10.53 -0.86
CA LEU A 733 28.72 10.39 -0.68
C LEU A 733 29.04 8.95 -0.30
N ARG A 734 30.09 8.38 -0.92
CA ARG A 734 30.38 6.95 -0.83
C ARG A 734 30.64 6.49 0.61
N HIS A 735 29.79 5.57 1.08
CA HIS A 735 29.82 4.97 2.43
C HIS A 735 29.64 5.96 3.60
N SER A 736 29.07 7.16 3.36
CA SER A 736 28.96 8.22 4.40
C SER A 736 27.51 8.58 4.75
N VAL A 737 26.79 9.29 3.89
CA VAL A 737 25.45 9.83 4.20
C VAL A 737 24.70 10.07 2.89
N LYS A 738 23.38 9.85 2.89
CA LYS A 738 22.49 10.31 1.81
C LYS A 738 21.62 11.44 2.33
N PHE A 739 21.61 12.55 1.63
CA PHE A 739 20.79 13.70 1.99
C PHE A 739 20.21 14.37 0.75
N MET A 740 19.16 15.16 0.99
CA MET A 740 18.46 15.91 -0.03
C MET A 740 18.26 17.34 0.44
N VAL A 741 18.61 18.30 -0.42
CA VAL A 741 18.31 19.71 -0.21
C VAL A 741 17.17 20.10 -1.14
N ILE A 742 16.06 20.58 -0.59
CA ILE A 742 14.88 21.00 -1.35
C ILE A 742 14.86 22.52 -1.41
N ARG A 743 14.63 23.09 -2.61
CA ARG A 743 14.39 24.54 -2.76
C ARG A 743 12.89 24.80 -2.78
N HIS A 744 12.39 25.44 -1.73
CA HIS A 744 10.99 25.81 -1.62
C HIS A 744 10.74 27.12 -2.37
N THR A 745 10.08 27.02 -3.54
CA THR A 745 9.74 28.16 -4.42
C THR A 745 8.23 28.48 -4.45
N LYS A 746 7.39 27.62 -3.86
CA LYS A 746 5.92 27.60 -4.07
C LYS A 746 5.06 27.25 -2.85
N VAL A 747 5.57 27.40 -1.64
CA VAL A 747 4.71 27.27 -0.46
C VAL A 747 4.07 28.65 -0.25
N TRP A 748 2.74 28.76 -0.46
CA TRP A 748 1.90 29.97 -0.32
C TRP A 748 1.86 31.04 -1.44
N LYS A 749 1.42 30.69 -2.66
CA LYS A 749 0.78 31.67 -3.57
C LYS A 749 -0.64 32.09 -3.12
N ARG A 750 -0.78 32.45 -1.84
CA ARG A 750 -1.90 33.24 -1.30
C ARG A 750 -1.46 34.44 -0.47
N ARG A 751 -0.15 34.66 -0.24
CA ARG A 751 0.38 35.88 0.39
C ARG A 751 1.59 36.39 -0.41
N HIS A 752 1.55 37.64 -0.87
CA HIS A 752 2.48 38.25 -1.85
C HIS A 752 3.89 38.56 -1.29
N SER A 753 4.45 37.78 -0.36
CA SER A 753 5.71 38.15 0.31
C SER A 753 6.49 37.01 0.98
N GLN A 754 6.60 35.83 0.35
CA GLN A 754 7.51 34.78 0.83
C GLN A 754 8.70 34.60 -0.13
N GLN A 755 9.90 34.58 0.46
CA GLN A 755 11.21 34.46 -0.21
C GLN A 755 11.58 32.98 -0.32
N ASP A 756 12.27 32.59 -1.39
CA ASP A 756 12.78 31.21 -1.53
C ASP A 756 13.68 30.83 -0.35
N TYR A 757 13.54 29.59 0.11
CA TYR A 757 14.34 29.01 1.18
C TYR A 757 14.69 27.54 0.89
N LEU A 758 15.56 26.97 1.71
CA LEU A 758 16.08 25.61 1.55
C LEU A 758 15.69 24.73 2.73
N GLY A 759 15.21 23.52 2.46
CA GLY A 759 15.04 22.45 3.44
C GLY A 759 16.16 21.42 3.34
N PHE A 760 16.67 20.92 4.47
CA PHE A 760 17.69 19.87 4.53
C PHE A 760 17.11 18.58 5.10
N TYR A 761 17.14 17.50 4.32
CA TYR A 761 16.55 16.21 4.66
C TYR A 761 17.62 15.12 4.65
N THR A 762 17.72 14.39 5.76
CA THR A 762 18.63 13.23 5.84
C THR A 762 17.86 12.00 5.44
N LEU A 763 18.23 11.40 4.32
CA LEU A 763 17.56 10.21 3.78
C LEU A 763 18.13 8.92 4.36
N ASP A 764 19.39 8.98 4.80
CA ASP A 764 20.08 7.81 5.31
C ASP A 764 21.24 8.19 6.23
N SER A 765 21.07 7.96 7.53
CA SER A 765 22.02 8.34 8.59
C SER A 765 22.79 7.17 9.21
N HIS A 766 22.46 5.91 8.89
CA HIS A 766 23.03 4.71 9.54
C HIS A 766 24.55 4.54 9.35
N HIS A 767 25.11 5.24 8.38
CA HIS A 767 26.53 5.26 8.11
C HIS A 767 27.29 6.29 8.93
N LEU A 768 26.63 7.26 9.59
CA LEU A 768 27.28 8.22 10.49
C LEU A 768 27.81 7.52 11.74
N SER A 769 28.96 7.94 12.23
CA SER A 769 29.58 7.36 13.41
C SER A 769 28.80 7.69 14.68
N ALA A 770 28.97 6.88 15.72
CA ALA A 770 28.41 7.14 17.05
C ALA A 770 28.90 8.46 17.70
N SER A 771 29.87 9.17 17.10
CA SER A 771 30.32 10.50 17.56
C SER A 771 29.71 11.66 16.79
N VAL A 772 28.77 11.39 15.88
CA VAL A 772 28.03 12.44 15.19
C VAL A 772 27.26 13.31 16.20
N HIS A 773 27.34 14.62 16.02
CA HIS A 773 26.67 15.60 16.86
C HIS A 773 26.21 16.78 15.99
N GLY A 774 25.59 17.78 16.61
CA GLY A 774 25.07 18.99 15.97
C GLY A 774 23.60 19.16 16.31
N LEU A 775 22.97 20.24 15.81
CA LEU A 775 21.54 20.47 16.07
C LEU A 775 20.66 19.29 15.64
N LEU A 776 20.98 18.66 14.51
CA LEU A 776 20.31 17.45 14.02
C LEU A 776 21.10 16.17 14.35
N GLY A 777 22.43 16.23 14.26
CA GLY A 777 23.29 15.06 14.40
C GLY A 777 23.11 14.29 15.71
N GLN A 778 22.79 14.98 16.80
CA GLN A 778 22.55 14.37 18.12
C GLN A 778 21.37 13.40 18.17
N PHE A 779 20.50 13.38 17.15
CA PHE A 779 19.30 12.53 17.10
C PHE A 779 19.43 11.34 16.12
N TYR A 780 20.52 11.24 15.37
CA TYR A 780 20.68 10.20 14.32
C TYR A 780 20.94 8.78 14.84
N HIS A 781 21.23 8.62 16.13
CA HIS A 781 21.32 7.32 16.82
C HIS A 781 20.11 7.06 17.72
N GLY A 782 18.99 7.72 17.45
CA GLY A 782 17.74 7.60 18.20
C GLY A 782 17.67 8.48 19.45
N ILE A 783 16.46 8.71 19.94
CA ILE A 783 16.17 9.41 21.18
C ILE A 783 14.99 8.77 21.89
N GLU A 784 15.15 8.46 23.17
CA GLU A 784 14.08 7.92 24.01
C GLU A 784 13.32 9.05 24.69
N PHE A 785 11.99 9.00 24.57
CA PHE A 785 11.09 9.84 25.35
C PHE A 785 9.78 9.14 25.68
N GLU A 786 9.13 9.59 26.75
CA GLU A 786 7.80 9.15 27.17
C GLU A 786 6.84 10.35 27.20
N VAL A 787 5.59 10.17 26.77
CA VAL A 787 4.58 11.23 26.79
C VAL A 787 3.45 10.79 27.73
N THR A 788 3.10 11.66 28.67
CA THR A 788 2.09 11.41 29.71
C THR A 788 1.16 12.61 29.87
N ASN A 789 0.07 12.45 30.64
CA ASN A 789 -0.90 13.51 30.96
C ASN A 789 -1.47 14.23 29.72
N MET A 790 -1.98 13.46 28.76
CA MET A 790 -2.67 14.00 27.59
C MET A 790 -3.96 14.70 28.02
N SER A 791 -4.02 16.03 27.86
CA SER A 791 -5.24 16.79 28.10
C SER A 791 -5.89 17.13 26.76
N HIS A 792 -7.10 16.62 26.54
CA HIS A 792 -7.93 16.99 25.39
C HIS A 792 -8.66 18.30 25.69
N LYS A 793 -8.07 19.41 25.29
CA LYS A 793 -8.77 20.69 25.21
C LYS A 793 -9.11 20.98 23.74
N GLU A 794 -10.31 20.57 23.34
CA GLU A 794 -10.92 20.77 22.02
C GLU A 794 -10.22 20.06 20.83
N LEU A 795 -10.99 19.89 19.75
CA LEU A 795 -10.81 18.92 18.65
C LEU A 795 -9.49 18.99 17.83
N TRP A 796 -8.53 19.87 18.14
CA TRP A 796 -7.34 20.08 17.29
C TRP A 796 -6.03 20.45 18.00
N ASP A 797 -5.96 20.56 19.33
CA ASP A 797 -4.70 20.83 20.06
C ASP A 797 -4.54 19.88 21.26
N GLU A 798 -3.72 18.84 21.10
CA GLU A 798 -3.35 17.94 22.20
C GLU A 798 -2.14 18.51 22.92
N SER A 799 -2.26 18.74 24.23
CA SER A 799 -1.14 19.14 25.10
C SER A 799 -0.76 17.96 26.00
N ALA A 800 0.54 17.72 26.13
CA ALA A 800 1.07 16.63 26.91
C ALA A 800 2.39 16.98 27.60
N THR A 801 2.80 16.14 28.55
CA THR A 801 4.08 16.25 29.22
C THR A 801 5.02 15.17 28.68
N MET A 802 6.13 15.58 28.09
CA MET A 802 7.17 14.73 27.54
C MET A 802 8.35 14.60 28.51
N TYR A 803 8.76 13.38 28.81
CA TYR A 803 10.00 13.05 29.52
C TYR A 803 11.05 12.64 28.50
N VAL A 804 12.12 13.43 28.35
CA VAL A 804 13.17 13.19 27.35
C VAL A 804 14.51 13.62 27.92
N LYS A 805 15.57 12.80 27.75
CA LYS A 805 16.93 13.09 28.26
C LYS A 805 16.96 13.53 29.74
N GLY A 806 16.11 12.94 30.59
CA GLY A 806 16.00 13.29 32.02
C GLY A 806 15.32 14.64 32.32
N HIS A 807 14.76 15.32 31.32
CA HIS A 807 14.02 16.57 31.45
C HIS A 807 12.51 16.34 31.27
N THR A 808 11.71 17.22 31.88
CA THR A 808 10.25 17.25 31.72
C THR A 808 9.86 18.47 30.91
N LEU A 809 9.28 18.25 29.72
CA LEU A 809 8.91 19.27 28.77
C LEU A 809 7.40 19.28 28.56
N ASN A 810 6.83 20.47 28.38
CA ASN A 810 5.46 20.58 27.88
C ASN A 810 5.52 20.61 26.36
N VAL A 811 4.71 19.77 25.72
CA VAL A 811 4.66 19.63 24.27
C VAL A 811 3.23 19.74 23.76
N THR A 812 3.08 20.27 22.55
CA THR A 812 1.80 20.38 21.85
C THR A 812 1.84 19.58 20.56
N ARG A 813 0.70 18.98 20.16
CA ARG A 813 0.62 18.23 18.91
C ARG A 813 0.18 19.14 17.77
N HIS A 814 1.01 19.23 16.74
CA HIS A 814 0.73 20.02 15.53
C HIS A 814 0.97 19.19 14.27
N TRP A 815 0.27 19.53 13.19
CA TRP A 815 0.52 18.94 11.88
C TRP A 815 1.61 19.72 11.15
N GLN A 816 2.65 19.04 10.70
CA GLN A 816 3.74 19.61 9.92
C GLN A 816 3.79 18.99 8.52
N LYS A 817 4.39 19.71 7.56
CA LYS A 817 4.54 19.25 6.18
C LYS A 817 5.93 18.65 5.97
N ASP A 818 5.99 17.35 5.69
CA ASP A 818 7.20 16.69 5.21
C ASP A 818 7.24 16.66 3.69
N PHE A 819 8.27 17.26 3.10
CA PHE A 819 8.46 17.29 1.66
C PHE A 819 9.43 16.21 1.16
N SER A 820 9.96 15.35 2.04
CA SER A 820 10.91 14.32 1.66
C SER A 820 10.35 13.28 0.66
N ARG A 821 9.04 12.99 0.73
CA ARG A 821 8.33 12.01 -0.11
C ARG A 821 7.48 12.64 -1.21
N ASP A 822 6.78 13.74 -0.91
CA ASP A 822 6.05 14.56 -1.88
C ASP A 822 6.64 15.98 -1.93
N LEU A 823 7.58 16.18 -2.85
CA LEU A 823 8.29 17.45 -3.07
C LEU A 823 7.36 18.63 -3.44
N LYS A 824 6.11 18.36 -3.87
CA LYS A 824 5.20 19.39 -4.41
C LYS A 824 4.12 19.79 -3.42
N ASN A 825 3.50 18.83 -2.71
CA ASN A 825 2.40 19.12 -1.79
C ASN A 825 2.76 18.91 -0.30
N GLY A 826 3.82 18.13 -0.03
CA GLY A 826 4.22 17.71 1.32
C GLY A 826 3.20 16.76 1.98
N GLU A 827 3.68 15.68 2.60
CA GLU A 827 2.88 14.80 3.44
C GLU A 827 2.59 15.51 4.77
N SER A 828 1.34 15.48 5.24
CA SER A 828 1.00 16.04 6.56
C SER A 828 1.29 15.00 7.63
N ILE A 829 2.28 15.25 8.47
CA ILE A 829 2.65 14.35 9.57
C ILE A 829 2.35 15.00 10.93
N PRO A 830 1.82 14.24 11.90
CA PRO A 830 1.60 14.75 13.24
C PRO A 830 2.93 14.79 14.00
N CYS A 831 3.20 15.89 14.70
CA CYS A 831 4.46 16.15 15.34
C CYS A 831 4.26 16.72 16.76
N TRP A 832 5.06 16.24 17.72
CA TRP A 832 5.15 16.83 19.05
C TRP A 832 6.08 18.04 19.01
N PHE A 833 5.52 19.21 19.19
CA PHE A 833 6.23 20.48 19.15
C PHE A 833 6.79 20.84 20.52
N VAL A 834 8.09 21.14 20.57
CA VAL A 834 8.81 21.59 21.75
C VAL A 834 9.07 23.09 21.64
N ASP A 835 8.45 23.85 22.54
CA ASP A 835 8.62 25.30 22.63
C ASP A 835 10.02 25.73 23.12
N ARG A 836 10.30 27.04 23.05
CA ARG A 836 11.54 27.68 23.56
C ARG A 836 12.81 27.14 22.92
N ASP A 837 12.87 27.19 21.61
CA ASP A 837 14.04 26.85 20.80
C ASP A 837 14.60 25.42 21.04
N GLY A 838 13.71 24.47 21.34
CA GLY A 838 14.08 23.09 21.64
C GLY A 838 14.75 22.90 23.00
N ALA A 839 14.63 23.86 23.93
CA ALA A 839 15.26 23.80 25.25
C ALA A 839 14.87 22.53 26.02
N GLY A 840 15.89 21.77 26.43
CA GLY A 840 15.73 20.48 27.12
C GLY A 840 15.51 19.28 26.20
N LEU A 841 15.27 19.50 24.90
CA LEU A 841 15.34 18.46 23.85
C LEU A 841 16.74 18.39 23.22
N ILE A 842 17.32 19.55 22.90
CA ILE A 842 18.71 19.66 22.41
C ILE A 842 19.70 19.68 23.56
N ASP A 843 20.92 19.19 23.32
CA ASP A 843 22.02 19.27 24.27
C ASP A 843 22.53 20.73 24.34
N GLY A 844 22.38 21.39 25.49
CA GLY A 844 22.80 22.79 25.66
C GLY A 844 21.77 23.82 25.18
N LYS A 845 22.24 24.94 24.61
CA LYS A 845 21.41 26.00 24.02
C LYS A 845 21.69 26.13 22.54
N ALA A 846 20.74 26.64 21.76
CA ALA A 846 20.91 26.87 20.33
C ALA A 846 22.16 27.72 19.99
N SER A 847 22.52 28.68 20.86
CA SER A 847 23.73 29.50 20.74
C SER A 847 25.03 28.69 20.72
N ASP A 848 25.04 27.50 21.33
CA ASP A 848 26.22 26.64 21.44
C ASP A 848 26.58 25.98 20.10
N TYR A 849 25.64 26.00 19.15
CA TYR A 849 25.80 25.46 17.79
C TYR A 849 26.12 26.55 16.76
N VAL A 850 26.30 27.80 17.17
CA VAL A 850 26.64 28.90 16.26
C VAL A 850 28.11 28.82 15.86
N VAL A 851 28.38 28.86 14.56
CA VAL A 851 29.72 28.80 13.97
C VAL A 851 30.04 30.07 13.17
N PRO A 852 31.32 30.47 13.05
CA PRO A 852 31.71 31.72 12.41
C PRO A 852 31.64 31.70 10.88
N GLY A 853 31.51 30.51 10.27
CA GLY A 853 31.57 30.32 8.83
C GLY A 853 30.83 29.07 8.36
N LEU A 854 30.55 29.02 7.06
CA LEU A 854 29.84 27.91 6.44
C LEU A 854 30.73 26.66 6.25
N PHE A 855 32.05 26.84 6.26
CA PHE A 855 33.07 25.83 5.96
C PHE A 855 34.19 25.82 6.99
#